data_AF-A0A2G6GWN1-F1
#
_entry.id   AF-A0A2G6GWN1-F1
#
_cell.length_a   1.000
_cell.length_b   1.000
_cell.length_c   1.000
_cell.angle_alpha   90.00
_cell.angle_beta   90.00
_cell.angle_gamma   90.00
#
_symmetry.space_group_name_H-M   'P 1'
#
loop_
_entity.id
_entity.type
_entity.pdbx_description
1 polymer ?
#
loop_
_entity_poly.entity_id
_entity_poly.type
_entity_poly.pdbx_seq_one_letter_code
_entity_poly.pdbx_strand_id
1 'polypeptide(L)'
;MAPLMKEEGYIRLMRCLVLAGSLCLLIAFSVSWLGHARKREWQAIQKEFRSLEKDAVRGIQERDLPWFKRVDRCESCHLGLENPQLSAAALPHSAHPGNYLKDHPPQDFGCTVCHGGQGAALTFVDAKGRAPSLHWPYPMLEQPWLQSSCGSCHMTLFSEPSLMVEGSGMEVLVHGRALFAGEGCLGCHRARGAGGIVGPDLTRQGEKTLHEYSFKGVRGEQTVSNWLKEHFRDPEMVSPGSRMLRVDLPESDLDALATFVMGLSKPEMPLDYFSLGVLEEYKGKRAALSGRDAYACLCAACHGKAGEGKDYEAFRVGVPAIGGRDFLRVASAEYIRFTLEKGRSLRQMATWAPELSGISDGELNQLVTYIKRRGLRADAATRGLASKGVASKGVASKGVASKGAAIMGAAPKGADPEGSTLQGSVLQGVAPGRAAATGGPEGAAVRGTALSGAQLYARYCATCHGVSGQGDVAVALSQPDFLHRADDDMLWRTLEDGRANTAMPGWSFLGGDSLTALIKHLRTWGNFRPDRSLPKAPVKPEFRAGERRFHFACSRCHGEFGEGETGPAIINRDFLASADDAFLFWTIARGRRHTAMFGWSSDLYNEESLSEKEVYELIAYMRTQAAKHASYIHAGANPGNRKAGELLYVQHCAQCHGDNAEGSRAPALNNQEFLSAASNGYLLATITLGREGSRMPDWGYESDSHTCLEGRQRQDLVAYLRSLARIQIRFTGREGD
;
A
#
# COMPACT_ATOMS: atom_id res chain seq x y z
N MET A 1 -73.27 46.81 39.21
CA MET A 1 -72.17 47.08 40.15
C MET A 1 -71.88 45.78 40.90
N ALA A 2 -70.81 45.07 40.53
CA ALA A 2 -70.36 43.88 41.26
C ALA A 2 -69.71 44.33 42.59
N PRO A 3 -69.93 43.62 43.72
CA PRO A 3 -69.38 44.03 44.99
C PRO A 3 -67.87 43.81 44.99
N LEU A 4 -67.12 44.91 45.19
CA LEU A 4 -65.70 44.89 45.47
C LEU A 4 -65.48 44.04 46.73
N MET A 5 -64.90 42.85 46.56
CA MET A 5 -64.39 42.06 47.69
C MET A 5 -63.45 42.94 48.51
N LYS A 6 -63.69 43.03 49.83
CA LYS A 6 -62.79 43.71 50.77
C LYS A 6 -61.39 43.10 50.65
N GLU A 7 -60.39 43.95 50.53
CA GLU A 7 -58.97 43.63 50.30
C GLU A 7 -58.44 42.52 51.24
N GLU A 8 -58.88 42.51 52.50
CA GLU A 8 -58.56 41.46 53.47
C GLU A 8 -59.06 40.06 53.07
N GLY A 9 -60.22 39.95 52.42
CA GLY A 9 -60.77 38.70 51.93
C GLY A 9 -59.96 38.13 50.77
N TYR A 10 -59.44 39.01 49.90
CA TYR A 10 -58.53 38.62 48.82
C TYR A 10 -57.17 38.14 49.36
N ILE A 11 -56.60 38.85 50.33
CA ILE A 11 -55.35 38.46 50.98
C ILE A 11 -55.49 37.10 51.69
N ARG A 12 -56.59 36.85 52.41
CA ARG A 12 -56.84 35.54 53.04
C ARG A 12 -57.00 34.43 52.01
N LEU A 13 -57.75 34.66 50.94
CA LEU A 13 -57.91 33.70 49.84
C LEU A 13 -56.56 33.36 49.19
N MET A 14 -55.73 34.37 48.89
CA MET A 14 -54.40 34.16 48.31
C MET A 14 -53.45 33.43 49.25
N ARG A 15 -53.46 33.73 50.56
CA ARG A 15 -52.69 32.97 51.56
C ARG A 15 -53.14 31.50 51.63
N CYS A 16 -54.44 31.24 51.62
CA CYS A 16 -54.97 29.88 51.59
C CYS A 16 -54.58 29.14 50.30
N LEU A 17 -54.64 29.80 49.14
CA LEU A 17 -54.22 29.22 47.86
C LEU A 17 -52.71 28.93 47.82
N VAL A 18 -51.87 29.82 48.36
CA VAL A 18 -50.42 29.61 48.46
C VAL A 18 -50.11 28.46 49.43
N LEU A 19 -50.78 28.38 50.57
CA LEU A 19 -50.59 27.29 51.53
C LEU A 19 -51.07 25.95 50.96
N ALA A 20 -52.23 25.92 50.30
CA ALA A 20 -52.74 24.73 49.63
C ALA A 20 -51.82 24.29 48.48
N GLY A 21 -51.34 25.24 47.66
CA GLY A 21 -50.37 24.97 46.60
C GLY A 21 -49.04 24.45 47.13
N SER A 22 -48.53 25.03 48.22
CA SER A 22 -47.30 24.59 48.89
C SER A 22 -47.45 23.20 49.49
N LEU A 23 -48.61 22.90 50.09
CA LEU A 23 -48.92 21.58 50.62
C LEU A 23 -49.05 20.53 49.51
N CYS A 24 -49.72 20.85 48.40
CA CYS A 24 -49.81 19.98 47.23
C CYS A 24 -48.43 19.69 46.64
N LEU A 25 -47.55 20.69 46.54
CA LEU A 25 -46.16 20.51 46.13
C LEU A 25 -45.39 19.62 47.11
N LEU A 26 -45.50 19.85 48.42
CA LEU A 26 -44.85 19.02 49.45
C LEU A 26 -45.31 17.56 49.37
N ILE A 27 -46.61 17.32 49.17
CA ILE A 27 -47.17 15.97 49.01
C ILE A 27 -46.63 15.35 47.72
N ALA A 28 -46.64 16.07 46.59
CA ALA A 28 -46.09 15.59 45.33
C ALA A 28 -44.59 15.23 45.45
N PHE A 29 -43.79 16.08 46.10
CA PHE A 29 -42.38 15.80 46.39
C PHE A 29 -42.20 14.60 47.32
N SER A 30 -43.01 14.48 48.36
CA SER A 30 -42.93 13.37 49.32
C SER A 30 -43.31 12.04 48.66
N VAL A 31 -44.38 12.01 47.86
CA VAL A 31 -44.81 10.84 47.08
C VAL A 31 -43.77 10.47 46.03
N SER A 32 -43.22 11.45 45.32
CA SER A 32 -42.12 11.24 44.37
C SER A 32 -40.87 10.68 45.06
N TRP A 33 -40.47 11.26 46.19
CA TRP A 33 -39.34 10.80 47.01
C TRP A 33 -39.55 9.36 47.51
N LEU A 34 -40.70 9.05 48.10
CA LEU A 34 -41.05 7.71 48.57
C LEU A 34 -41.10 6.70 47.42
N GLY A 35 -41.63 7.11 46.26
CA GLY A 35 -41.63 6.32 45.04
C GLY A 35 -40.21 6.04 44.53
N HIS A 36 -39.33 7.04 44.57
CA HIS A 36 -37.93 6.91 44.15
C HIS A 36 -37.10 6.07 45.14
N ALA A 37 -37.38 6.20 46.45
CA ALA A 37 -36.75 5.40 47.50
C ALA A 37 -37.12 3.91 47.42
N ARG A 38 -38.35 3.57 47.01
CA ARG A 38 -38.83 2.18 46.84
C ARG A 38 -38.41 1.51 45.54
N LYS A 39 -37.95 2.27 44.53
CA LYS A 39 -37.57 1.76 43.18
C LYS A 39 -36.07 1.46 43.02
N ARG A 40 -35.34 1.19 44.11
CA ARG A 40 -33.91 0.95 44.04
C ARG A 40 -33.63 -0.51 43.67
N GLU A 41 -33.64 -0.82 42.37
CA GLU A 41 -33.41 -2.16 41.79
C GLU A 41 -32.21 -2.88 42.44
N TRP A 42 -31.10 -2.18 42.65
CA TRP A 42 -29.90 -2.73 43.30
C TRP A 42 -30.17 -3.30 44.72
N GLN A 43 -31.10 -2.74 45.49
CA GLN A 43 -31.40 -3.25 46.84
C GLN A 43 -32.09 -4.61 46.80
N ALA A 44 -32.95 -4.81 45.80
CA ALA A 44 -33.61 -6.09 45.58
C ALA A 44 -32.58 -7.15 45.14
N ILE A 45 -31.69 -6.79 44.20
CA ILE A 45 -30.60 -7.65 43.73
C ILE A 45 -29.67 -8.05 44.88
N GLN A 46 -29.22 -7.10 45.73
CA GLN A 46 -28.39 -7.44 46.88
C GLN A 46 -29.13 -8.31 47.91
N LYS A 47 -30.45 -8.16 48.04
CA LYS A 47 -31.26 -9.02 48.91
C LYS A 47 -31.31 -10.44 48.39
N GLU A 48 -31.47 -10.62 47.09
CA GLU A 48 -31.44 -11.92 46.43
C GLU A 48 -30.04 -12.56 46.55
N PHE A 49 -28.98 -11.81 46.26
CA PHE A 49 -27.61 -12.31 46.35
C PHE A 49 -27.25 -12.83 47.75
N ARG A 50 -27.76 -12.21 48.82
CA ARG A 50 -27.53 -12.67 50.20
C ARG A 50 -28.12 -14.05 50.50
N SER A 51 -29.03 -14.55 49.67
CA SER A 51 -29.49 -15.94 49.78
C SER A 51 -28.45 -16.93 49.25
N LEU A 52 -27.56 -16.49 48.36
CA LEU A 52 -26.45 -17.26 47.79
C LEU A 52 -25.19 -17.11 48.64
N GLU A 53 -24.89 -15.89 49.10
CA GLU A 53 -23.67 -15.57 49.86
C GLU A 53 -23.99 -14.68 51.06
N LYS A 54 -23.95 -15.26 52.27
CA LYS A 54 -24.49 -14.62 53.49
C LYS A 54 -23.72 -13.35 53.92
N ASP A 55 -22.41 -13.31 53.66
CA ASP A 55 -21.51 -12.23 54.09
C ASP A 55 -21.29 -11.16 53.01
N ALA A 56 -22.13 -11.14 51.98
CA ALA A 56 -22.02 -10.20 50.89
C ALA A 56 -22.13 -8.73 51.32
N VAL A 57 -21.33 -7.88 50.68
CA VAL A 57 -21.24 -6.43 50.93
C VAL A 57 -22.60 -5.75 50.71
N ARG A 58 -22.89 -4.73 51.53
CA ARG A 58 -24.15 -3.96 51.50
C ARG A 58 -23.92 -2.54 51.02
N GLY A 59 -24.94 -1.99 50.36
CA GLY A 59 -24.94 -0.60 49.93
C GLY A 59 -24.35 -0.43 48.54
N ILE A 60 -24.36 0.81 48.07
CA ILE A 60 -23.81 1.15 46.75
C ILE A 60 -22.29 0.98 46.82
N GLN A 61 -21.76 0.12 45.95
CA GLN A 61 -20.34 -0.01 45.73
C GLN A 61 -19.97 1.02 44.66
N GLU A 62 -19.12 1.98 45.00
CA GLU A 62 -18.69 3.05 44.10
C GLU A 62 -17.18 3.04 43.98
N ARG A 63 -16.70 3.04 42.74
CA ARG A 63 -15.29 3.20 42.37
C ARG A 63 -15.15 4.51 41.61
N ASP A 64 -14.33 5.41 42.14
CA ASP A 64 -13.93 6.60 41.42
C ASP A 64 -12.64 6.29 40.64
N LEU A 65 -12.70 6.48 39.32
CA LEU A 65 -11.62 6.18 38.38
C LEU A 65 -11.18 7.49 37.72
N PRO A 66 -10.43 8.34 38.43
CA PRO A 66 -10.14 9.72 38.00
C PRO A 66 -9.36 9.75 36.68
N TRP A 67 -8.46 8.81 36.46
CA TRP A 67 -7.70 8.67 35.22
C TRP A 67 -8.58 8.38 34.00
N PHE A 68 -9.62 7.56 34.19
CA PHE A 68 -10.59 7.26 33.16
C PHE A 68 -11.72 8.30 33.08
N LYS A 69 -11.73 9.29 34.01
CA LYS A 69 -12.79 10.29 34.19
C LYS A 69 -14.17 9.64 34.34
N ARG A 70 -14.24 8.55 35.12
CA ARG A 70 -15.43 7.72 35.28
C ARG A 70 -15.69 7.38 36.74
N VAL A 71 -16.96 7.20 37.05
CA VAL A 71 -17.42 6.57 38.29
C VAL A 71 -18.09 5.26 37.90
N ASP A 72 -17.75 4.18 38.60
CA ASP A 72 -18.28 2.84 38.37
C ASP A 72 -19.00 2.31 39.60
N ARG A 73 -20.27 1.93 39.44
CA ARG A 73 -21.11 1.35 40.49
C ARG A 73 -21.63 -0.03 40.12
N CYS A 74 -21.09 -0.68 39.08
CA CYS A 74 -21.60 -1.96 38.59
C CYS A 74 -21.54 -3.08 39.64
N GLU A 75 -20.53 -3.06 40.53
CA GLU A 75 -20.40 -3.99 41.66
C GLU A 75 -21.53 -3.87 42.69
N SER A 76 -22.36 -2.81 42.62
CA SER A 76 -23.57 -2.70 43.46
C SER A 76 -24.60 -3.80 43.16
N CYS A 77 -24.60 -4.33 41.94
CA CYS A 77 -25.51 -5.38 41.48
C CYS A 77 -24.77 -6.68 41.13
N HIS A 78 -23.57 -6.59 40.58
CA HIS A 78 -22.77 -7.73 40.10
C HIS A 78 -21.86 -8.34 41.19
N LEU A 79 -22.40 -8.58 42.38
CA LEU A 79 -21.60 -9.00 43.55
C LEU A 79 -20.89 -10.36 43.40
N GLY A 80 -21.35 -11.22 42.49
CA GLY A 80 -20.77 -12.55 42.26
C GLY A 80 -19.58 -12.58 41.30
N LEU A 81 -19.18 -11.44 40.72
CA LEU A 81 -18.27 -11.37 39.58
C LEU A 81 -16.90 -12.05 39.83
N GLU A 82 -16.38 -11.96 41.05
CA GLU A 82 -15.08 -12.52 41.45
C GLU A 82 -15.17 -13.95 42.01
N ASN A 83 -16.38 -14.46 42.27
CA ASN A 83 -16.58 -15.76 42.92
C ASN A 83 -16.74 -16.87 41.86
N PRO A 84 -15.71 -17.72 41.62
CA PRO A 84 -15.76 -18.71 40.54
C PRO A 84 -16.84 -19.78 40.75
N GLN A 85 -17.30 -19.98 41.98
CA GLN A 85 -18.35 -20.95 42.31
C GLN A 85 -19.72 -20.51 41.77
N LEU A 86 -19.88 -19.24 41.44
CA LEU A 86 -21.12 -18.66 40.93
C LEU A 86 -21.18 -18.62 39.39
N SER A 87 -20.26 -19.28 38.68
CA SER A 87 -20.26 -19.28 37.20
C SER A 87 -21.55 -19.81 36.57
N ALA A 88 -22.27 -20.69 37.27
CA ALA A 88 -23.56 -21.24 36.85
C ALA A 88 -24.77 -20.44 37.35
N ALA A 89 -24.58 -19.41 38.19
CA ALA A 89 -25.67 -18.58 38.68
C ALA A 89 -26.23 -17.69 37.57
N ALA A 90 -27.50 -17.31 37.68
CA ALA A 90 -28.15 -16.40 36.74
C ALA A 90 -27.58 -14.98 36.86
N LEU A 91 -27.53 -14.24 35.75
CA LEU A 91 -27.23 -12.81 35.79
C LEU A 91 -28.25 -12.06 36.67
N PRO A 92 -27.82 -11.09 37.49
CA PRO A 92 -26.48 -10.50 37.57
C PRO A 92 -25.52 -11.17 38.58
N HIS A 93 -25.90 -12.31 39.19
CA HIS A 93 -25.14 -12.98 40.25
C HIS A 93 -24.03 -13.93 39.74
N SER A 94 -23.97 -14.15 38.44
CA SER A 94 -22.96 -15.00 37.82
C SER A 94 -21.54 -14.46 37.99
N ALA A 95 -20.57 -15.38 38.04
CA ALA A 95 -19.15 -15.02 37.98
C ALA A 95 -18.79 -14.41 36.61
N HIS A 96 -17.72 -13.61 36.57
CA HIS A 96 -17.22 -13.09 35.31
C HIS A 96 -16.75 -14.23 34.40
N PRO A 97 -17.12 -14.24 33.11
CA PRO A 97 -16.65 -15.27 32.18
C PRO A 97 -15.16 -15.08 31.86
N GLY A 98 -14.40 -16.19 31.78
CA GLY A 98 -12.96 -16.14 31.53
C GLY A 98 -12.14 -15.60 32.72
N ASN A 99 -10.85 -15.40 32.51
CA ASN A 99 -9.90 -15.07 33.58
C ASN A 99 -9.35 -13.63 33.50
N TYR A 100 -10.01 -12.74 32.77
CA TYR A 100 -9.51 -11.39 32.48
C TYR A 100 -9.29 -10.54 33.74
N LEU A 101 -10.13 -10.72 34.75
CA LEU A 101 -10.07 -9.98 36.01
C LEU A 101 -8.80 -10.28 36.82
N LYS A 102 -8.09 -11.37 36.51
CA LYS A 102 -6.79 -11.67 37.13
C LYS A 102 -5.75 -10.59 36.81
N ASP A 103 -5.76 -10.11 35.57
CA ASP A 103 -4.84 -9.09 35.08
C ASP A 103 -5.51 -7.69 35.01
N HIS A 104 -6.84 -7.64 35.11
CA HIS A 104 -7.66 -6.42 35.10
C HIS A 104 -8.59 -6.38 36.32
N PRO A 105 -8.04 -6.26 37.54
CA PRO A 105 -8.86 -6.16 38.75
C PRO A 105 -9.86 -5.00 38.63
N PRO A 106 -11.17 -5.22 38.88
CA PRO A 106 -12.18 -4.16 38.81
C PRO A 106 -11.88 -2.97 39.73
N GLN A 107 -11.08 -3.18 40.78
CA GLN A 107 -10.68 -2.12 41.69
C GLN A 107 -9.79 -1.06 41.02
N ASP A 108 -9.00 -1.45 40.02
CA ASP A 108 -8.06 -0.57 39.32
C ASP A 108 -8.59 -0.07 37.97
N PHE A 109 -9.47 -0.84 37.32
CA PHE A 109 -9.98 -0.57 35.97
C PHE A 109 -11.47 -0.22 35.93
N GLY A 110 -12.26 -0.71 36.89
CA GLY A 110 -13.72 -0.72 36.79
C GLY A 110 -14.27 -1.59 35.65
N CYS A 111 -15.59 -1.74 35.64
CA CYS A 111 -16.32 -2.52 34.63
C CYS A 111 -16.55 -1.70 33.36
N THR A 112 -16.82 -0.40 33.48
CA THR A 112 -17.18 0.48 32.37
C THR A 112 -16.03 0.76 31.42
N VAL A 113 -14.77 0.61 31.84
CA VAL A 113 -13.61 0.72 30.94
C VAL A 113 -13.64 -0.38 29.88
N CYS A 114 -14.02 -1.60 30.28
CA CYS A 114 -14.19 -2.72 29.36
C CYS A 114 -15.56 -2.67 28.66
N HIS A 115 -16.65 -2.49 29.41
CA HIS A 115 -18.01 -2.66 28.92
C HIS A 115 -18.68 -1.40 28.38
N GLY A 116 -18.09 -0.21 28.57
CA GLY A 116 -18.80 1.05 28.34
C GLY A 116 -19.94 1.26 29.34
N GLY A 117 -20.98 2.00 28.95
CA GLY A 117 -22.14 2.24 29.79
C GLY A 117 -22.01 3.42 30.76
N GLN A 118 -23.03 3.60 31.58
CA GLN A 118 -23.15 4.69 32.56
C GLN A 118 -22.86 4.17 33.97
N GLY A 119 -21.59 4.21 34.38
CA GLY A 119 -21.17 3.60 35.65
C GLY A 119 -21.77 4.24 36.90
N ALA A 120 -22.21 5.49 36.85
CA ALA A 120 -22.89 6.14 37.99
C ALA A 120 -24.35 5.68 38.17
N ALA A 121 -24.94 4.98 37.19
CA ALA A 121 -26.33 4.56 37.23
C ALA A 121 -26.56 3.40 38.21
N LEU A 122 -27.78 3.34 38.76
CA LEU A 122 -28.20 2.33 39.74
C LEU A 122 -29.43 1.53 39.28
N THR A 123 -29.81 1.70 38.01
CA THR A 123 -30.83 0.92 37.31
C THR A 123 -30.20 0.28 36.09
N PHE A 124 -30.69 -0.89 35.69
CA PHE A 124 -30.12 -1.61 34.54
C PHE A 124 -30.26 -0.83 33.22
N VAL A 125 -31.40 -0.17 33.04
CA VAL A 125 -31.72 0.60 31.83
C VAL A 125 -30.79 1.81 31.68
N ASP A 126 -30.56 2.54 32.77
CA ASP A 126 -29.68 3.70 32.74
C ASP A 126 -28.21 3.29 32.63
N ALA A 127 -27.79 2.22 33.33
CA ALA A 127 -26.43 1.68 33.25
C ALA A 127 -26.05 1.25 31.82
N LYS A 128 -27.02 0.71 31.05
CA LYS A 128 -26.83 0.42 29.63
C LYS A 128 -26.70 1.67 28.75
N GLY A 129 -27.20 2.81 29.20
CA GLY A 129 -27.18 4.05 28.44
C GLY A 129 -28.02 4.03 27.16
N ARG A 130 -29.03 3.15 27.08
CA ARG A 130 -29.92 3.00 25.89
C ARG A 130 -31.36 3.48 26.11
N ALA A 131 -31.64 4.14 27.23
CA ALA A 131 -32.96 4.70 27.49
C ALA A 131 -33.33 5.72 26.38
N PRO A 132 -34.43 5.54 25.62
CA PRO A 132 -34.77 6.43 24.49
C PRO A 132 -34.95 7.90 24.88
N SER A 133 -35.27 8.17 26.15
CA SER A 133 -35.46 9.50 26.70
C SER A 133 -34.15 10.19 27.14
N LEU A 134 -33.04 9.47 27.24
CA LEU A 134 -31.77 9.96 27.78
C LEU A 134 -30.64 9.75 26.76
N HIS A 135 -30.02 10.85 26.33
CA HIS A 135 -29.00 10.86 25.29
C HIS A 135 -27.61 10.64 25.89
N TRP A 136 -27.34 9.40 26.32
CA TRP A 136 -26.09 9.06 27.00
C TRP A 136 -24.90 8.99 26.02
N PRO A 137 -23.73 9.57 26.37
CA PRO A 137 -22.58 9.63 25.47
C PRO A 137 -21.85 8.28 25.33
N TYR A 138 -21.94 7.39 26.32
CA TYR A 138 -21.24 6.10 26.38
C TYR A 138 -22.22 4.96 26.65
N PRO A 139 -22.94 4.44 25.65
CA PRO A 139 -23.77 3.25 25.83
C PRO A 139 -22.88 2.02 26.13
N MET A 140 -23.48 1.01 26.75
CA MET A 140 -22.80 -0.27 26.98
C MET A 140 -22.56 -0.99 25.64
N LEU A 141 -21.35 -1.51 25.49
CA LEU A 141 -20.90 -2.25 24.32
C LEU A 141 -21.36 -3.70 24.40
N GLU A 142 -21.93 -4.19 23.32
CA GLU A 142 -22.32 -5.59 23.15
C GLU A 142 -21.27 -6.33 22.33
N GLN A 143 -21.28 -7.67 22.39
CA GLN A 143 -20.45 -8.47 21.49
C GLN A 143 -20.91 -8.25 20.03
N PRO A 144 -19.99 -8.17 19.06
CA PRO A 144 -18.53 -8.29 19.22
C PRO A 144 -17.79 -6.98 19.57
N TRP A 145 -18.47 -5.83 19.54
CA TRP A 145 -17.85 -4.50 19.71
C TRP A 145 -17.25 -4.26 21.10
N LEU A 146 -17.64 -5.05 22.10
CA LEU A 146 -17.01 -5.07 23.42
C LEU A 146 -15.48 -5.18 23.32
N GLN A 147 -14.97 -5.95 22.36
CA GLN A 147 -13.53 -6.12 22.17
C GLN A 147 -12.81 -4.82 21.78
N SER A 148 -13.52 -3.80 21.29
CA SER A 148 -12.93 -2.49 20.96
C SER A 148 -12.23 -1.84 22.14
N SER A 149 -12.76 -2.02 23.36
CA SER A 149 -12.18 -1.48 24.58
C SER A 149 -10.77 -1.98 24.85
N CYS A 150 -10.49 -3.26 24.54
CA CYS A 150 -9.15 -3.85 24.65
C CYS A 150 -8.14 -3.13 23.75
N GLY A 151 -8.60 -2.58 22.62
CA GLY A 151 -7.76 -1.91 21.64
C GLY A 151 -7.09 -0.65 22.17
N SER A 152 -7.71 0.03 23.13
CA SER A 152 -7.17 1.24 23.74
C SER A 152 -5.81 1.01 24.40
N CYS A 153 -5.58 -0.18 24.96
CA CYS A 153 -4.37 -0.49 25.75
C CYS A 153 -3.44 -1.52 25.08
N HIS A 154 -4.00 -2.46 24.33
CA HIS A 154 -3.26 -3.61 23.79
C HIS A 154 -3.00 -3.56 22.28
N MET A 155 -3.69 -2.69 21.52
CA MET A 155 -3.64 -2.78 20.07
C MET A 155 -2.59 -1.88 19.42
N THR A 156 -1.59 -2.52 18.81
CA THR A 156 -0.59 -1.91 17.94
C THR A 156 -1.05 -1.95 16.48
N LEU A 157 -0.81 -0.88 15.73
CA LEU A 157 -1.16 -0.83 14.31
C LEU A 157 -0.09 -1.50 13.45
N PHE A 158 1.19 -1.28 13.75
CA PHE A 158 2.33 -1.67 12.90
C PHE A 158 3.13 -2.86 13.44
N SER A 159 2.97 -3.16 14.72
CA SER A 159 3.61 -4.30 15.37
C SER A 159 2.61 -5.43 15.55
N GLU A 160 3.10 -6.68 15.61
CA GLU A 160 2.26 -7.79 16.02
C GLU A 160 1.74 -7.53 17.44
N PRO A 161 0.42 -7.65 17.68
CA PRO A 161 -0.14 -7.52 19.02
C PRO A 161 0.50 -8.58 19.92
N SER A 162 1.04 -8.14 21.05
CA SER A 162 1.75 -8.99 22.02
C SER A 162 0.90 -10.15 22.59
N LEU A 163 -0.42 -10.14 22.35
CA LEU A 163 -1.43 -11.02 22.92
C LEU A 163 -2.29 -11.72 21.85
N MET A 164 -1.68 -12.19 20.76
CA MET A 164 -2.33 -13.10 19.81
C MET A 164 -2.42 -14.52 20.36
N VAL A 165 -3.18 -14.71 21.43
CA VAL A 165 -3.45 -16.03 22.03
C VAL A 165 -4.93 -16.36 21.84
N GLU A 166 -5.22 -17.56 21.37
CA GLU A 166 -6.58 -18.09 21.27
C GLU A 166 -7.23 -18.09 22.66
N GLY A 167 -8.41 -17.48 22.79
CA GLY A 167 -9.08 -17.29 24.08
C GLY A 167 -8.67 -16.00 24.81
N SER A 168 -7.96 -15.09 24.14
CA SER A 168 -7.66 -13.74 24.64
C SER A 168 -8.89 -12.83 24.68
N GLY A 169 -9.97 -13.19 23.97
CA GLY A 169 -11.17 -12.36 23.88
C GLY A 169 -10.98 -11.13 22.97
N MET A 170 -9.91 -11.10 22.17
CA MET A 170 -9.58 -10.02 21.22
C MET A 170 -9.59 -10.50 19.75
N GLU A 171 -10.13 -11.69 19.47
CA GLU A 171 -10.06 -12.32 18.16
C GLU A 171 -10.71 -11.47 17.06
N VAL A 172 -11.87 -10.87 17.35
CA VAL A 172 -12.59 -9.98 16.42
C VAL A 172 -11.84 -8.66 16.25
N LEU A 173 -11.28 -8.12 17.33
CA LEU A 173 -10.47 -6.90 17.28
C LEU A 173 -9.21 -7.09 16.41
N VAL A 174 -8.51 -8.22 16.58
CA VAL A 174 -7.32 -8.59 15.81
C VAL A 174 -7.66 -8.81 14.34
N HIS A 175 -8.77 -9.51 14.05
CA HIS A 175 -9.27 -9.67 12.69
C HIS A 175 -9.59 -8.32 12.04
N GLY A 176 -10.24 -7.42 12.78
CA GLY A 176 -10.52 -6.05 12.35
C GLY A 176 -9.26 -5.26 12.00
N ARG A 177 -8.17 -5.41 12.77
CA ARG A 177 -6.86 -4.82 12.43
C ARG A 177 -6.34 -5.34 11.10
N ALA A 178 -6.41 -6.66 10.89
CA ALA A 178 -5.94 -7.28 9.65
C ALA A 178 -6.74 -6.80 8.44
N LEU A 179 -8.06 -6.64 8.59
CA LEU A 179 -8.93 -6.04 7.58
C LEU A 179 -8.57 -4.57 7.31
N PHE A 180 -8.36 -3.77 8.36
CA PHE A 180 -7.95 -2.37 8.22
C PHE A 180 -6.64 -2.22 7.41
N ALA A 181 -5.68 -3.10 7.66
CA ALA A 181 -4.44 -3.17 6.90
C ALA A 181 -4.68 -3.68 5.46
N GLY A 182 -5.46 -4.74 5.28
CA GLY A 182 -5.68 -5.43 4.00
C GLY A 182 -6.58 -4.67 3.02
N GLU A 183 -7.54 -3.90 3.52
CA GLU A 183 -8.39 -3.00 2.73
C GLU A 183 -7.70 -1.67 2.41
N GLY A 184 -6.47 -1.48 2.90
CA GLY A 184 -5.63 -0.33 2.57
C GLY A 184 -6.15 0.99 3.14
N CYS A 185 -6.74 0.97 4.34
CA CYS A 185 -7.33 2.16 4.95
C CYS A 185 -6.29 3.30 5.11
N LEU A 186 -5.02 2.96 5.36
CA LEU A 186 -3.92 3.92 5.45
C LEU A 186 -3.53 4.55 4.11
N GLY A 187 -4.08 4.07 2.99
CA GLY A 187 -3.93 4.69 1.68
C GLY A 187 -4.54 6.09 1.63
N CYS A 188 -5.67 6.27 2.32
CA CYS A 188 -6.37 7.55 2.42
C CYS A 188 -6.21 8.19 3.79
N HIS A 189 -6.34 7.39 4.86
CA HIS A 189 -6.33 7.87 6.22
C HIS A 189 -4.94 7.87 6.84
N ARG A 190 -4.71 8.78 7.77
CA ARG A 190 -3.60 8.69 8.70
C ARG A 190 -4.05 7.98 9.97
N ALA A 191 -3.18 7.16 10.56
CA ALA A 191 -3.34 6.71 11.93
C ALA A 191 -1.96 6.52 12.56
N ARG A 192 -1.82 6.88 13.84
CA ARG A 192 -0.56 6.73 14.60
C ARG A 192 0.63 7.37 13.87
N GLY A 193 0.39 8.51 13.23
CA GLY A 193 1.40 9.29 12.51
C GLY A 193 1.77 8.78 11.12
N ALA A 194 1.21 7.66 10.63
CA ALA A 194 1.51 7.13 9.30
C ALA A 194 0.25 6.99 8.42
N GLY A 195 0.42 7.15 7.10
CA GLY A 195 -0.64 6.98 6.11
C GLY A 195 -0.94 8.24 5.28
N GLY A 196 -2.02 8.17 4.51
CA GLY A 196 -2.45 9.21 3.60
C GLY A 196 -3.07 10.43 4.29
N ILE A 197 -3.16 11.53 3.55
CA ILE A 197 -3.75 12.81 4.00
C ILE A 197 -5.07 13.15 3.28
N VAL A 198 -5.60 12.20 2.50
CA VAL A 198 -6.82 12.40 1.71
C VAL A 198 -8.07 12.28 2.60
N GLY A 199 -8.06 11.30 3.50
CA GLY A 199 -9.07 11.09 4.52
C GLY A 199 -8.68 11.73 5.85
N PRO A 200 -9.63 11.88 6.79
CA PRO A 200 -9.35 12.36 8.14
C PRO A 200 -8.40 11.42 8.89
N ASP A 201 -7.65 11.99 9.83
CA ASP A 201 -6.81 11.21 10.76
C ASP A 201 -7.69 10.39 11.70
N LEU A 202 -7.47 9.07 11.72
CA LEU A 202 -8.22 8.10 12.50
C LEU A 202 -7.57 7.77 13.85
N THR A 203 -6.44 8.40 14.20
CA THR A 203 -5.68 8.12 15.44
C THR A 203 -6.53 8.18 16.71
N ARG A 204 -7.58 9.02 16.71
CA ARG A 204 -8.51 9.21 17.83
C ARG A 204 -9.97 8.92 17.45
N GLN A 205 -10.19 8.13 16.39
CA GLN A 205 -11.54 7.87 15.91
C GLN A 205 -12.41 7.17 16.96
N GLY A 206 -11.81 6.34 17.82
CA GLY A 206 -12.49 5.62 18.91
C GLY A 206 -12.91 6.49 20.09
N GLU A 207 -12.43 7.73 20.19
CA GLU A 207 -12.84 8.67 21.25
C GLU A 207 -14.16 9.36 20.96
N LYS A 208 -14.62 9.31 19.71
CA LYS A 208 -15.86 9.96 19.29
C LYS A 208 -17.06 9.33 19.97
N THR A 209 -17.90 10.19 20.50
CA THR A 209 -19.14 9.84 21.18
C THR A 209 -20.32 9.88 20.23
N LEU A 210 -21.45 9.31 20.66
CA LEU A 210 -22.66 9.19 19.84
C LEU A 210 -23.11 10.53 19.21
N HIS A 211 -22.99 11.64 19.94
CA HIS A 211 -23.50 12.96 19.50
C HIS A 211 -22.65 13.62 18.41
N GLU A 212 -21.45 13.11 18.15
CA GLU A 212 -20.58 13.59 17.07
C GLU A 212 -20.94 12.97 15.71
N TYR A 213 -21.86 12.00 15.69
CA TYR A 213 -22.30 11.31 14.49
C TYR A 213 -23.68 11.79 14.03
N SER A 214 -23.84 11.93 12.72
CA SER A 214 -25.15 12.16 12.10
C SER A 214 -25.81 10.82 11.74
N PHE A 215 -26.99 10.57 12.29
CA PHE A 215 -27.77 9.34 12.03
C PHE A 215 -28.84 9.51 10.95
N LYS A 216 -28.91 10.68 10.29
CA LYS A 216 -30.02 11.02 9.37
C LYS A 216 -30.22 10.02 8.22
N GLY A 217 -29.13 9.41 7.72
CA GLY A 217 -29.17 8.39 6.67
C GLY A 217 -29.08 6.95 7.19
N VAL A 218 -28.66 6.77 8.44
CA VAL A 218 -28.32 5.44 8.99
C VAL A 218 -29.59 4.63 9.24
N ARG A 219 -29.60 3.39 8.76
CA ARG A 219 -30.71 2.45 8.97
C ARG A 219 -30.49 1.66 10.25
N GLY A 220 -31.57 1.33 10.96
CA GLY A 220 -31.50 0.52 12.17
C GLY A 220 -31.16 1.34 13.41
N GLU A 221 -30.41 0.73 14.34
CA GLU A 221 -30.11 1.35 15.64
C GLU A 221 -29.13 2.52 15.50
N GLN A 222 -29.35 3.58 16.27
CA GLN A 222 -28.47 4.75 16.32
C GLN A 222 -27.31 4.48 17.28
N THR A 223 -26.36 3.67 16.83
CA THR A 223 -25.14 3.33 17.58
C THR A 223 -23.90 3.66 16.76
N VAL A 224 -22.77 3.94 17.42
CA VAL A 224 -21.50 4.23 16.74
C VAL A 224 -21.05 3.04 15.87
N SER A 225 -21.23 1.81 16.37
CA SER A 225 -20.89 0.60 15.61
C SER A 225 -21.71 0.49 14.33
N ASN A 226 -23.02 0.68 14.39
CA ASN A 226 -23.89 0.63 13.22
C ASN A 226 -23.60 1.79 12.25
N TRP A 227 -23.33 2.99 12.77
CA TRP A 227 -22.92 4.12 11.95
C TRP A 227 -21.65 3.80 11.15
N LEU A 228 -20.62 3.23 11.80
CA LEU A 228 -19.37 2.86 11.14
C LEU A 228 -19.58 1.79 10.06
N LYS A 229 -20.37 0.74 10.36
CA LYS A 229 -20.70 -0.31 9.38
C LYS A 229 -21.41 0.25 8.15
N GLU A 230 -22.44 1.06 8.36
CA GLU A 230 -23.18 1.69 7.26
C GLU A 230 -22.29 2.68 6.50
N HIS A 231 -21.39 3.38 7.19
CA HIS A 231 -20.42 4.26 6.55
C HIS A 231 -19.42 3.49 5.69
N PHE A 232 -18.96 2.32 6.11
CA PHE A 232 -18.07 1.48 5.29
C PHE A 232 -18.80 0.95 4.05
N ARG A 233 -20.07 0.56 4.18
CA ARG A 233 -20.89 0.08 3.05
C ARG A 233 -21.23 1.15 2.04
N ASP A 234 -21.66 2.30 2.53
CA ASP A 234 -22.16 3.41 1.74
C ASP A 234 -21.79 4.75 2.40
N PRO A 235 -20.54 5.21 2.20
CA PRO A 235 -20.06 6.43 2.83
C PRO A 235 -20.85 7.67 2.40
N GLU A 236 -21.34 7.72 1.16
CA GLU A 236 -22.10 8.85 0.62
C GLU A 236 -23.50 8.94 1.23
N MET A 237 -24.14 7.80 1.48
CA MET A 237 -25.43 7.75 2.18
C MET A 237 -25.31 8.29 3.62
N VAL A 238 -24.28 7.87 4.35
CA VAL A 238 -24.10 8.27 5.76
C VAL A 238 -23.52 9.68 5.87
N SER A 239 -22.60 10.04 4.98
CA SER A 239 -21.92 11.33 4.94
C SER A 239 -21.97 11.89 3.51
N PRO A 240 -23.03 12.67 3.18
CA PRO A 240 -23.20 13.23 1.84
C PRO A 240 -21.96 13.98 1.36
N GLY A 241 -21.50 13.65 0.15
CA GLY A 241 -20.27 14.22 -0.44
C GLY A 241 -18.96 13.54 0.00
N SER A 242 -19.03 12.45 0.78
CA SER A 242 -17.85 11.66 1.13
C SER A 242 -17.15 11.12 -0.12
N ARG A 243 -15.82 11.17 -0.11
CA ARG A 243 -14.94 10.55 -1.12
C ARG A 243 -14.37 9.21 -0.67
N MET A 244 -14.78 8.73 0.50
CA MET A 244 -14.38 7.43 1.00
C MET A 244 -14.90 6.34 0.06
N LEU A 245 -14.08 5.31 -0.14
CA LEU A 245 -14.45 4.18 -0.98
C LEU A 245 -15.36 3.23 -0.23
N ARG A 246 -16.33 2.67 -0.96
CA ARG A 246 -17.15 1.58 -0.44
C ARG A 246 -16.25 0.38 -0.14
N VAL A 247 -16.44 -0.20 1.04
CA VAL A 247 -15.75 -1.40 1.49
C VAL A 247 -16.70 -2.57 1.34
N ASP A 248 -16.37 -3.48 0.42
CA ASP A 248 -17.19 -4.65 0.13
C ASP A 248 -16.70 -5.86 0.95
N LEU A 249 -17.30 -6.02 2.12
CA LEU A 249 -16.97 -7.06 3.09
C LEU A 249 -18.26 -7.72 3.62
N PRO A 250 -18.21 -9.01 4.00
CA PRO A 250 -19.35 -9.66 4.66
C PRO A 250 -19.65 -8.99 6.01
N GLU A 251 -20.89 -9.16 6.50
CA GLU A 251 -21.36 -8.57 7.76
C GLU A 251 -20.39 -8.74 8.94
N SER A 252 -19.88 -9.96 9.14
CA SER A 252 -18.95 -10.27 10.24
C SER A 252 -17.62 -9.53 10.14
N ASP A 253 -17.15 -9.27 8.92
CA ASP A 253 -15.91 -8.53 8.68
C ASP A 253 -16.12 -7.03 8.86
N LEU A 254 -17.31 -6.52 8.51
CA LEU A 254 -17.69 -5.14 8.84
C LEU A 254 -17.83 -4.94 10.35
N ASP A 255 -18.36 -5.93 11.09
CA ASP A 255 -18.38 -5.92 12.55
C ASP A 255 -16.97 -5.88 13.13
N ALA A 256 -16.06 -6.71 12.60
CA ALA A 256 -14.66 -6.73 13.02
C ALA A 256 -13.94 -5.42 12.72
N LEU A 257 -14.10 -4.87 11.52
CA LEU A 257 -13.52 -3.60 11.13
C LEU A 257 -14.06 -2.45 11.99
N ALA A 258 -15.36 -2.41 12.25
CA ALA A 258 -15.96 -1.41 13.14
C ALA A 258 -15.42 -1.55 14.57
N THR A 259 -15.30 -2.78 15.08
CA THR A 259 -14.70 -3.08 16.39
C THR A 259 -13.27 -2.54 16.50
N PHE A 260 -12.45 -2.74 15.46
CA PHE A 260 -11.10 -2.20 15.42
C PHE A 260 -11.06 -0.68 15.36
N VAL A 261 -11.85 -0.06 14.49
CA VAL A 261 -11.87 1.40 14.36
C VAL A 261 -12.37 2.10 15.64
N MET A 262 -13.34 1.49 16.34
CA MET A 262 -13.75 1.95 17.68
C MET A 262 -12.63 1.79 18.72
N GLY A 263 -11.75 0.81 18.54
CA GLY A 263 -10.57 0.60 19.39
C GLY A 263 -9.43 1.59 19.14
N LEU A 264 -9.51 2.46 18.11
CA LEU A 264 -8.55 3.53 17.85
C LEU A 264 -8.78 4.73 18.78
N SER A 265 -8.77 4.48 20.08
CA SER A 265 -8.83 5.48 21.14
C SER A 265 -7.42 5.78 21.64
N LYS A 266 -7.14 7.03 22.03
CA LYS A 266 -5.94 7.43 22.77
C LYS A 266 -6.37 8.04 24.10
N PRO A 267 -6.81 7.21 25.06
CA PRO A 267 -7.28 7.72 26.33
C PRO A 267 -6.13 8.33 27.13
N GLU A 268 -6.42 9.41 27.85
CA GLU A 268 -5.46 10.08 28.74
C GLU A 268 -5.37 9.30 30.06
N MET A 269 -4.48 8.30 30.13
CA MET A 269 -4.26 7.50 31.35
C MET A 269 -2.76 7.30 31.65
N PRO A 270 -2.39 6.86 32.87
CA PRO A 270 -1.01 6.57 33.21
C PRO A 270 -0.37 5.54 32.28
N LEU A 271 0.93 5.65 32.05
CA LEU A 271 1.66 4.82 31.08
C LEU A 271 1.60 3.33 31.43
N ASP A 272 1.49 2.99 32.71
CA ASP A 272 1.51 1.60 33.22
C ASP A 272 0.28 0.77 32.76
N TYR A 273 -0.77 1.43 32.27
CA TYR A 273 -1.97 0.77 31.74
C TYR A 273 -1.85 0.34 30.28
N PHE A 274 -0.78 0.76 29.59
CA PHE A 274 -0.58 0.42 28.19
C PHE A 274 0.47 -0.67 28.04
N SER A 275 0.26 -1.53 27.04
CA SER A 275 1.35 -2.40 26.59
C SER A 275 2.51 -1.57 26.04
N LEU A 276 3.74 -2.06 26.21
CA LEU A 276 4.95 -1.37 25.75
C LEU A 276 4.89 -1.02 24.25
N GLY A 277 4.36 -1.93 23.42
CA GLY A 277 4.19 -1.69 21.99
C GLY A 277 3.27 -0.51 21.68
N VAL A 278 2.14 -0.41 22.39
CA VAL A 278 1.19 0.70 22.22
C VAL A 278 1.80 2.04 22.65
N LEU A 279 2.55 2.05 23.77
CA LEU A 279 3.27 3.23 24.24
C LEU A 279 4.29 3.74 23.23
N GLU A 280 5.11 2.84 22.68
CA GLU A 280 6.11 3.23 21.70
C GLU A 280 5.45 3.78 20.42
N GLU A 281 4.36 3.17 19.94
CA GLU A 281 3.63 3.71 18.79
C GLU A 281 3.01 5.09 19.07
N TYR A 282 2.49 5.34 20.28
CA TYR A 282 2.02 6.69 20.66
C TYR A 282 3.14 7.73 20.74
N LYS A 283 4.37 7.32 21.03
CA LYS A 283 5.58 8.16 20.96
C LYS A 283 6.12 8.30 19.53
N GLY A 284 5.45 7.73 18.54
CA GLY A 284 5.87 7.75 17.13
C GLY A 284 6.95 6.72 16.79
N LYS A 285 7.28 5.81 17.70
CA LYS A 285 8.23 4.73 17.46
C LYS A 285 7.45 3.48 17.08
N ARG A 286 7.52 3.12 15.80
CA ARG A 286 6.82 1.97 15.24
C ARG A 286 7.77 1.06 14.50
N ALA A 287 7.39 -0.22 14.37
CA ALA A 287 8.06 -1.13 13.47
C ALA A 287 7.96 -0.61 12.03
N ALA A 288 9.06 -0.74 11.27
CA ALA A 288 9.06 -0.46 9.85
C ALA A 288 8.22 -1.50 9.11
N LEU A 289 7.35 -1.04 8.22
CA LEU A 289 6.54 -1.92 7.38
C LEU A 289 7.44 -2.65 6.39
N SER A 290 7.18 -3.94 6.20
CA SER A 290 7.73 -4.66 5.07
C SER A 290 7.19 -4.08 3.76
N GLY A 291 7.88 -4.25 2.64
CA GLY A 291 7.37 -3.78 1.34
C GLY A 291 5.99 -4.37 0.97
N ARG A 292 5.68 -5.58 1.44
CA ARG A 292 4.36 -6.21 1.27
C ARG A 292 3.29 -5.50 2.09
N ASP A 293 3.57 -5.28 3.37
CA ASP A 293 2.60 -4.70 4.30
C ASP A 293 2.39 -3.22 4.00
N ALA A 294 3.45 -2.50 3.62
CA ALA A 294 3.37 -1.15 3.09
C ALA A 294 2.45 -1.09 1.86
N TYR A 295 2.59 -2.03 0.92
CA TYR A 295 1.69 -2.07 -0.24
C TYR A 295 0.24 -2.35 0.16
N ALA A 296 0.01 -3.33 1.03
CA ALA A 296 -1.33 -3.70 1.47
C ALA A 296 -2.02 -2.51 2.15
N CYS A 297 -1.34 -1.88 3.11
CA CYS A 297 -1.89 -0.79 3.91
C CYS A 297 -2.07 0.52 3.12
N LEU A 298 -1.19 0.82 2.16
CA LEU A 298 -1.11 2.14 1.54
C LEU A 298 -1.61 2.17 0.08
N CYS A 299 -1.36 1.11 -0.67
CA CYS A 299 -1.53 1.12 -2.12
C CYS A 299 -2.76 0.34 -2.60
N ALA A 300 -3.10 -0.76 -1.91
CA ALA A 300 -4.09 -1.73 -2.39
C ALA A 300 -5.50 -1.14 -2.54
N ALA A 301 -5.89 -0.19 -1.68
CA ALA A 301 -7.20 0.46 -1.76
C ALA A 301 -7.46 1.13 -3.12
N CYS A 302 -6.41 1.72 -3.72
CA CYS A 302 -6.50 2.37 -5.02
C CYS A 302 -6.08 1.42 -6.15
N HIS A 303 -4.90 0.82 -6.03
CA HIS A 303 -4.26 0.04 -7.09
C HIS A 303 -4.73 -1.41 -7.18
N GLY A 304 -5.63 -1.84 -6.28
CA GLY A 304 -6.08 -3.21 -6.18
C GLY A 304 -5.14 -4.08 -5.36
N LYS A 305 -5.67 -5.19 -4.85
CA LYS A 305 -4.92 -6.09 -3.96
C LYS A 305 -3.73 -6.71 -4.69
N ALA A 306 -3.86 -6.98 -5.99
CA ALA A 306 -2.80 -7.49 -6.86
C ALA A 306 -2.00 -6.40 -7.60
N GLY A 307 -2.48 -5.15 -7.64
CA GLY A 307 -1.90 -4.10 -8.48
C GLY A 307 -2.54 -4.02 -9.87
N GLU A 308 -3.69 -4.66 -10.04
CA GLU A 308 -4.50 -4.71 -11.25
C GLU A 308 -5.07 -3.35 -11.68
N GLY A 309 -5.04 -2.35 -10.79
CA GLY A 309 -5.62 -1.03 -11.05
C GLY A 309 -7.14 -1.03 -11.00
N LYS A 310 -7.74 0.13 -11.28
CA LYS A 310 -9.18 0.32 -11.37
C LYS A 310 -9.49 1.12 -12.63
N ASP A 311 -10.51 0.70 -13.37
CA ASP A 311 -10.90 1.37 -14.60
C ASP A 311 -11.66 2.69 -14.35
N TYR A 312 -12.10 3.31 -15.43
CA TYR A 312 -12.80 4.60 -15.41
C TYR A 312 -14.25 4.52 -14.89
N GLU A 313 -14.83 3.31 -14.86
CA GLU A 313 -16.18 3.06 -14.33
C GLU A 313 -16.14 2.93 -12.82
N ALA A 314 -15.15 2.21 -12.29
CA ALA A 314 -14.89 2.10 -10.86
C ALA A 314 -14.31 3.39 -10.24
N PHE A 315 -13.56 4.17 -11.03
CA PHE A 315 -12.97 5.43 -10.60
C PHE A 315 -12.93 6.42 -11.76
N ARG A 316 -13.66 7.53 -11.72
CA ARG A 316 -13.75 8.49 -12.84
C ARG A 316 -12.40 9.01 -13.38
N VAL A 317 -11.32 8.91 -12.60
CA VAL A 317 -9.96 9.28 -13.02
C VAL A 317 -9.08 8.10 -13.45
N GLY A 318 -9.52 6.84 -13.26
CA GLY A 318 -8.75 5.63 -13.50
C GLY A 318 -7.56 5.49 -12.55
N VAL A 319 -7.38 4.33 -11.95
CA VAL A 319 -6.19 4.01 -11.15
C VAL A 319 -5.30 3.04 -11.94
N PRO A 320 -4.04 3.38 -12.22
CA PRO A 320 -3.21 2.56 -13.09
C PRO A 320 -2.89 1.21 -12.46
N ALA A 321 -2.83 0.18 -13.30
CA ALA A 321 -2.33 -1.14 -12.98
C ALA A 321 -0.81 -1.09 -12.78
N ILE A 322 -0.35 -1.08 -11.53
CA ILE A 322 1.08 -1.03 -11.16
C ILE A 322 1.68 -2.42 -10.91
N GLY A 323 0.84 -3.46 -10.86
CA GLY A 323 1.24 -4.86 -10.79
C GLY A 323 1.32 -5.55 -12.16
N GLY A 324 0.87 -4.88 -13.23
CA GLY A 324 0.89 -5.41 -14.60
C GLY A 324 2.30 -5.58 -15.15
N ARG A 325 2.49 -6.60 -16.01
CA ARG A 325 3.81 -6.94 -16.56
C ARG A 325 4.43 -5.80 -17.37
N ASP A 326 3.64 -5.13 -18.20
CA ASP A 326 4.16 -4.07 -19.06
C ASP A 326 4.61 -2.85 -18.27
N PHE A 327 3.85 -2.46 -17.24
CA PHE A 327 4.28 -1.41 -16.33
C PHE A 327 5.59 -1.78 -15.65
N LEU A 328 5.68 -2.98 -15.07
CA LEU A 328 6.86 -3.41 -14.33
C LEU A 328 8.10 -3.62 -15.21
N ARG A 329 7.92 -3.89 -16.51
CA ARG A 329 9.01 -4.00 -17.49
C ARG A 329 9.61 -2.63 -17.82
N VAL A 330 8.79 -1.61 -17.95
CA VAL A 330 9.22 -0.29 -18.46
C VAL A 330 9.49 0.72 -17.33
N ALA A 331 8.80 0.61 -16.19
CA ALA A 331 9.00 1.49 -15.05
C ALA A 331 10.29 1.12 -14.29
N SER A 332 11.24 2.06 -14.24
CA SER A 332 12.46 1.91 -13.45
C SER A 332 12.16 2.05 -11.95
N ALA A 333 13.07 1.57 -11.09
CA ALA A 333 12.92 1.71 -9.65
C ALA A 333 12.91 3.19 -9.24
N GLU A 334 13.73 4.01 -9.91
CA GLU A 334 13.84 5.46 -9.71
C GLU A 334 12.55 6.16 -10.12
N TYR A 335 11.92 5.75 -11.23
CA TYR A 335 10.63 6.30 -11.65
C TYR A 335 9.53 5.99 -10.61
N ILE A 336 9.47 4.76 -10.10
CA ILE A 336 8.51 4.39 -9.06
C ILE A 336 8.79 5.18 -7.79
N ARG A 337 10.07 5.27 -7.37
CA ARG A 337 10.49 6.03 -6.19
C ARG A 337 10.11 7.49 -6.30
N PHE A 338 10.44 8.13 -7.41
CA PHE A 338 10.07 9.51 -7.70
C PHE A 338 8.56 9.72 -7.66
N THR A 339 7.79 8.80 -8.26
CA THR A 339 6.33 8.86 -8.24
C THR A 339 5.75 8.74 -6.83
N LEU A 340 6.35 7.88 -5.98
CA LEU A 340 5.96 7.80 -4.56
C LEU A 340 6.30 9.09 -3.81
N GLU A 341 7.49 9.65 -4.00
CA GLU A 341 7.92 10.87 -3.31
C GLU A 341 7.15 12.13 -3.74
N LYS A 342 6.88 12.27 -5.03
CA LYS A 342 6.26 13.49 -5.58
C LYS A 342 4.75 13.37 -5.75
N GLY A 343 4.21 12.15 -5.67
CA GLY A 343 2.84 11.88 -6.05
C GLY A 343 2.63 12.12 -7.55
N ARG A 344 1.38 12.32 -7.95
CA ARG A 344 1.04 12.73 -9.33
C ARG A 344 0.09 13.92 -9.31
N SER A 345 0.63 15.09 -9.63
CA SER A 345 -0.09 16.34 -9.87
C SER A 345 -1.28 16.11 -10.83
N LEU A 346 -2.42 16.74 -10.54
CA LEU A 346 -3.70 16.62 -11.28
C LEU A 346 -4.42 15.25 -11.19
N ARG A 347 -3.93 14.29 -10.38
CA ARG A 347 -4.59 13.01 -10.08
C ARG A 347 -4.66 12.79 -8.56
N GLN A 348 -5.53 11.89 -8.08
CA GLN A 348 -5.70 11.58 -6.64
C GLN A 348 -4.59 10.67 -6.07
N MET A 349 -3.34 10.79 -6.53
CA MET A 349 -2.20 10.07 -5.94
C MET A 349 -1.35 11.06 -5.14
N ALA A 350 -1.57 11.09 -3.84
CA ALA A 350 -0.82 11.92 -2.91
C ALA A 350 0.66 11.52 -2.87
N THR A 351 1.49 12.45 -2.41
CA THR A 351 2.89 12.19 -2.07
C THR A 351 2.99 11.27 -0.85
N TRP A 352 3.93 10.34 -0.91
CA TRP A 352 4.36 9.47 0.17
C TRP A 352 5.71 9.92 0.75
N ALA A 353 6.09 11.18 0.58
CA ALA A 353 7.28 11.73 1.21
C ALA A 353 7.22 11.54 2.74
N PRO A 354 8.36 11.24 3.42
CA PRO A 354 8.36 10.94 4.85
C PRO A 354 7.74 12.03 5.72
N GLU A 355 7.99 13.29 5.38
CA GLU A 355 7.51 14.46 6.13
C GLU A 355 5.97 14.58 6.12
N LEU A 356 5.34 14.05 5.06
CA LEU A 356 3.89 14.16 4.84
C LEU A 356 3.14 12.86 5.09
N SER A 357 3.79 11.71 4.99
CA SER A 357 3.12 10.41 5.14
C SER A 357 3.50 9.67 6.41
N GLY A 358 4.59 10.07 7.08
CA GLY A 358 5.17 9.32 8.19
C GLY A 358 5.79 7.97 7.79
N ILE A 359 5.91 7.70 6.48
CA ILE A 359 6.57 6.52 5.92
C ILE A 359 8.05 6.85 5.68
N SER A 360 8.95 6.09 6.29
CA SER A 360 10.39 6.32 6.17
C SER A 360 10.94 6.00 4.77
N ASP A 361 12.08 6.57 4.41
CA ASP A 361 12.76 6.24 3.14
C ASP A 361 13.10 4.75 3.01
N GLY A 362 13.43 4.09 4.12
CA GLY A 362 13.65 2.64 4.15
C GLY A 362 12.40 1.86 3.74
N GLU A 363 11.23 2.24 4.24
CA GLU A 363 9.95 1.62 3.88
C GLU A 363 9.57 1.90 2.43
N LEU A 364 9.83 3.12 1.94
CA LEU A 364 9.57 3.46 0.54
C LEU A 364 10.48 2.66 -0.41
N ASN A 365 11.75 2.46 -0.06
CA ASN A 365 12.67 1.60 -0.81
C ASN A 365 12.22 0.13 -0.80
N GLN A 366 11.72 -0.37 0.34
CA GLN A 366 11.13 -1.71 0.42
C GLN A 366 9.85 -1.83 -0.43
N LEU A 367 9.02 -0.80 -0.45
CA LEU A 367 7.81 -0.74 -1.28
C LEU A 367 8.15 -0.74 -2.78
N VAL A 368 9.12 0.06 -3.22
CA VAL A 368 9.64 0.05 -4.60
C VAL A 368 10.13 -1.35 -4.97
N THR A 369 10.94 -1.95 -4.09
CA THR A 369 11.46 -3.31 -4.27
C THR A 369 10.33 -4.33 -4.39
N TYR A 370 9.31 -4.23 -3.52
CA TYR A 370 8.16 -5.12 -3.54
C TYR A 370 7.37 -4.98 -4.84
N ILE A 371 7.02 -3.76 -5.26
CA ILE A 371 6.29 -3.50 -6.52
C ILE A 371 7.06 -4.12 -7.71
N LYS A 372 8.37 -3.85 -7.82
CA LYS A 372 9.22 -4.41 -8.89
C LYS A 372 9.30 -5.94 -8.86
N ARG A 373 9.43 -6.55 -7.67
CA ARG A 373 9.55 -8.00 -7.52
C ARG A 373 8.22 -8.75 -7.68
N ARG A 374 7.09 -8.11 -7.41
CA ARG A 374 5.76 -8.74 -7.46
C ARG A 374 5.41 -9.26 -8.86
N GLY A 375 5.81 -8.53 -9.91
CA GLY A 375 5.66 -8.97 -11.31
C GLY A 375 6.39 -10.27 -11.65
N LEU A 376 7.43 -10.64 -10.88
CA LEU A 376 8.20 -11.86 -11.10
C LEU A 376 7.58 -13.11 -10.45
N ARG A 377 6.65 -12.96 -9.49
CA ARG A 377 6.00 -14.09 -8.78
C ARG A 377 4.67 -14.53 -9.40
N ALA A 378 3.90 -13.61 -10.00
CA ALA A 378 2.70 -13.97 -10.76
C ALA A 378 3.02 -14.93 -11.93
N ASP A 379 4.25 -14.87 -12.43
CA ASP A 379 4.83 -15.74 -13.46
C ASP A 379 5.01 -17.21 -13.06
N ALA A 380 5.15 -17.51 -11.77
CA ALA A 380 5.32 -18.88 -11.29
C ALA A 380 3.97 -19.60 -11.13
N ALA A 381 2.93 -18.87 -10.73
CA ALA A 381 1.59 -19.42 -10.53
C ALA A 381 0.86 -19.68 -11.87
N THR A 382 0.99 -18.77 -12.84
CA THR A 382 0.33 -18.91 -14.16
C THR A 382 0.95 -20.00 -15.04
N ARG A 383 2.24 -20.33 -14.86
CA ARG A 383 2.91 -21.40 -15.60
C ARG A 383 2.65 -22.81 -15.04
N GLY A 384 2.14 -22.93 -13.81
CA GLY A 384 1.73 -24.21 -13.23
C GLY A 384 0.37 -24.73 -13.73
N LEU A 385 -0.42 -23.88 -14.41
CA LEU A 385 -1.79 -24.20 -14.83
C LEU A 385 -1.93 -24.46 -16.34
N ALA A 386 -0.89 -24.25 -17.15
CA ALA A 386 -0.94 -24.41 -18.60
C ALA A 386 -0.46 -25.79 -19.12
N SER A 387 -0.34 -26.79 -18.26
CA SER A 387 -0.02 -28.17 -18.68
C SER A 387 -0.86 -29.20 -17.94
N LYS A 388 -2.15 -29.24 -18.23
CA LYS A 388 -2.99 -30.46 -18.32
C LYS A 388 -4.43 -30.02 -18.62
N GLY A 389 -4.85 -30.21 -19.87
CA GLY A 389 -6.25 -30.12 -20.22
C GLY A 389 -7.04 -31.18 -19.49
N VAL A 390 -7.91 -30.77 -18.57
CA VAL A 390 -9.07 -31.55 -18.11
C VAL A 390 -10.23 -30.58 -18.01
N ALA A 391 -11.29 -30.88 -18.76
CA ALA A 391 -12.50 -30.09 -18.83
C ALA A 391 -13.14 -29.89 -17.45
N SER A 392 -13.51 -28.65 -17.14
CA SER A 392 -14.28 -28.28 -15.95
C SER A 392 -15.70 -28.85 -16.03
N LYS A 393 -16.00 -29.88 -15.23
CA LYS A 393 -17.37 -30.11 -14.75
C LYS A 393 -17.57 -29.29 -13.48
N GLY A 394 -18.57 -28.41 -13.50
CA GLY A 394 -18.92 -27.54 -12.38
C GLY A 394 -19.26 -28.34 -11.11
N VAL A 395 -18.81 -27.82 -9.97
CA VAL A 395 -19.28 -28.20 -8.65
C VAL A 395 -19.75 -26.93 -7.96
N ALA A 396 -21.07 -26.88 -7.75
CA ALA A 396 -21.75 -25.85 -7.00
C ALA A 396 -21.30 -25.86 -5.54
N SER A 397 -21.04 -24.67 -4.99
CA SER A 397 -20.85 -24.42 -3.57
C SER A 397 -22.13 -24.75 -2.81
N LYS A 398 -22.12 -25.84 -2.03
CA LYS A 398 -23.16 -26.09 -1.02
C LYS A 398 -22.99 -25.07 0.11
N GLY A 399 -23.96 -24.17 0.22
CA GLY A 399 -24.14 -23.32 1.39
C GLY A 399 -24.43 -24.15 2.64
N VAL A 400 -23.80 -23.78 3.75
CA VAL A 400 -24.16 -24.27 5.07
C VAL A 400 -25.24 -23.32 5.60
N ALA A 401 -26.48 -23.81 5.62
CA ALA A 401 -27.61 -23.11 6.19
C ALA A 401 -27.56 -23.20 7.73
N SER A 402 -27.78 -22.05 8.37
CA SER A 402 -28.10 -21.89 9.78
C SER A 402 -29.43 -22.54 10.13
N LYS A 403 -29.47 -23.37 11.18
CA LYS A 403 -30.68 -23.64 11.97
C LYS A 403 -30.32 -23.67 13.45
N GLY A 404 -30.97 -22.81 14.23
CA GLY A 404 -31.01 -22.89 15.68
C GLY A 404 -32.19 -23.75 16.17
N ALA A 405 -32.02 -24.35 17.36
CA ALA A 405 -33.01 -24.50 18.42
C ALA A 405 -32.40 -25.30 19.59
N ALA A 406 -32.65 -24.85 20.83
CA ALA A 406 -32.44 -25.56 22.10
C ALA A 406 -33.21 -26.91 22.11
N ILE A 407 -33.00 -27.91 22.98
CA ILE A 407 -33.07 -27.96 24.46
C ILE A 407 -32.60 -29.35 24.96
N MET A 408 -32.00 -29.37 26.17
CA MET A 408 -31.88 -30.45 27.21
C MET A 408 -31.79 -31.95 26.87
N GLY A 409 -30.80 -32.61 27.49
CA GLY A 409 -31.05 -33.79 28.34
C GLY A 409 -30.37 -35.12 27.99
N ALA A 410 -29.69 -35.68 28.99
CA ALA A 410 -29.32 -37.09 29.20
C ALA A 410 -28.08 -37.68 28.49
N ALA A 411 -27.07 -38.01 29.31
CA ALA A 411 -26.10 -39.07 29.02
C ALA A 411 -26.81 -40.44 29.03
N PRO A 412 -26.29 -41.44 28.28
CA PRO A 412 -25.53 -42.46 28.98
C PRO A 412 -24.29 -43.01 28.24
N LYS A 413 -23.53 -43.76 29.05
CA LYS A 413 -22.26 -44.46 28.86
C LYS A 413 -22.15 -45.39 27.64
N GLY A 414 -20.92 -45.45 27.12
CA GLY A 414 -20.16 -46.70 26.95
C GLY A 414 -20.09 -47.30 25.55
N ALA A 415 -18.91 -47.22 24.92
CA ALA A 415 -18.20 -48.33 24.27
C ALA A 415 -16.96 -47.79 23.53
N ASP A 416 -15.79 -48.33 23.87
CA ASP A 416 -14.52 -48.15 23.15
C ASP A 416 -14.63 -48.62 21.69
N PRO A 417 -13.75 -48.12 20.81
CA PRO A 417 -12.74 -49.05 20.30
C PRO A 417 -11.32 -48.45 20.18
N GLU A 418 -10.34 -49.29 20.52
CA GLU A 418 -8.97 -49.28 19.96
C GLU A 418 -9.03 -49.12 18.43
N GLY A 419 -8.14 -48.48 17.69
CA GLY A 419 -6.90 -47.77 17.94
C GLY A 419 -6.27 -47.53 16.57
N SER A 420 -5.88 -46.30 16.25
CA SER A 420 -4.67 -46.05 15.46
C SER A 420 -4.21 -44.61 15.70
N THR A 421 -2.99 -44.54 16.20
CA THR A 421 -2.26 -43.40 16.74
C THR A 421 -1.86 -42.38 15.68
N LEU A 422 -2.10 -41.09 15.96
CA LEU A 422 -1.30 -39.98 15.42
C LEU A 422 -0.73 -39.19 16.61
N GLN A 423 0.58 -39.32 16.80
CA GLN A 423 1.35 -38.55 17.78
C GLN A 423 1.45 -37.09 17.34
N GLY A 424 1.05 -36.20 18.23
CA GLY A 424 1.35 -34.78 18.18
C GLY A 424 2.56 -34.41 19.03
N SER A 425 3.07 -33.19 18.80
CA SER A 425 3.87 -32.39 19.73
C SER A 425 4.00 -30.99 19.09
N VAL A 426 3.18 -30.02 19.45
CA VAL A 426 3.37 -29.04 20.56
C VAL A 426 4.79 -28.47 20.58
N LEU A 427 4.90 -27.19 20.22
CA LEU A 427 6.06 -26.34 20.45
C LEU A 427 5.71 -25.31 21.54
N GLN A 428 6.47 -25.32 22.62
CA GLN A 428 6.61 -24.18 23.53
C GLN A 428 8.11 -23.90 23.71
N GLY A 429 8.48 -22.64 23.57
CA GLY A 429 9.87 -22.20 23.39
C GLY A 429 10.59 -21.81 24.68
N VAL A 430 11.82 -21.33 24.50
CA VAL A 430 12.55 -20.45 25.43
C VAL A 430 13.49 -19.56 24.61
N ALA A 431 13.55 -18.28 24.99
CA ALA A 431 14.38 -17.23 24.39
C ALA A 431 15.83 -17.22 24.98
N PRO A 432 16.67 -16.17 24.82
CA PRO A 432 17.91 -16.22 24.05
C PRO A 432 19.19 -16.12 24.90
N GLY A 433 20.32 -16.63 24.37
CA GLY A 433 21.66 -16.47 24.98
C GLY A 433 22.75 -16.26 23.93
N ARG A 434 23.49 -15.16 24.07
CA ARG A 434 24.63 -14.72 23.25
C ARG A 434 25.79 -15.74 23.22
N ALA A 435 26.38 -15.98 22.05
CA ALA A 435 27.81 -16.24 21.81
C ALA A 435 28.06 -16.15 20.30
N ALA A 436 28.71 -15.10 19.80
CA ALA A 436 30.17 -15.02 19.59
C ALA A 436 30.66 -15.97 18.48
N ALA A 437 31.30 -15.35 17.48
CA ALA A 437 31.82 -15.92 16.26
C ALA A 437 32.70 -17.16 16.47
N THR A 438 32.66 -18.11 15.52
CA THR A 438 33.82 -18.63 14.75
C THR A 438 33.44 -19.84 13.89
N GLY A 439 33.90 -19.84 12.63
CA GLY A 439 34.18 -21.05 11.83
C GLY A 439 33.02 -21.72 11.08
N GLY A 440 32.87 -21.42 9.78
CA GLY A 440 32.08 -22.23 8.86
C GLY A 440 32.81 -23.51 8.41
N PRO A 441 32.06 -24.47 7.87
CA PRO A 441 32.40 -25.05 6.57
C PRO A 441 31.23 -24.98 5.59
N GLU A 442 31.58 -24.76 4.33
CA GLU A 442 30.71 -24.63 3.16
C GLU A 442 29.90 -25.90 2.83
N GLY A 443 28.71 -25.67 2.25
CA GLY A 443 28.31 -26.35 1.02
C GLY A 443 27.38 -27.57 1.10
N ALA A 444 26.07 -27.35 0.91
CA ALA A 444 25.22 -28.24 0.09
C ALA A 444 23.96 -27.50 -0.39
N ALA A 445 23.97 -27.04 -1.64
CA ALA A 445 22.83 -26.42 -2.32
C ALA A 445 21.94 -27.48 -3.00
N VAL A 446 20.62 -27.33 -2.89
CA VAL A 446 19.62 -28.13 -3.63
C VAL A 446 19.53 -27.62 -5.08
N ARG A 447 19.90 -28.46 -6.06
CA ARG A 447 19.93 -28.15 -7.49
C ARG A 447 18.52 -28.27 -8.13
N GLY A 448 17.94 -27.14 -8.57
CA GLY A 448 16.98 -27.12 -9.67
C GLY A 448 17.73 -27.09 -11.02
N THR A 449 17.21 -27.75 -12.06
CA THR A 449 17.89 -27.83 -13.37
C THR A 449 18.10 -26.44 -13.97
N ALA A 450 19.36 -26.05 -14.19
CA ALA A 450 19.72 -24.77 -14.80
C ALA A 450 19.17 -24.67 -16.23
N LEU A 451 18.51 -23.56 -16.55
CA LEU A 451 18.02 -23.28 -17.91
C LEU A 451 19.21 -23.05 -18.86
N SER A 452 19.08 -23.48 -20.11
CA SER A 452 20.13 -23.25 -21.11
C SER A 452 20.14 -21.78 -21.57
N GLY A 453 21.27 -21.31 -22.09
CA GLY A 453 21.40 -19.95 -22.62
C GLY A 453 20.39 -19.61 -23.72
N ALA A 454 20.03 -20.58 -24.57
CA ALA A 454 19.01 -20.41 -25.61
C ALA A 454 17.61 -20.22 -25.00
N GLN A 455 17.28 -20.96 -23.94
CA GLN A 455 16.01 -20.81 -23.23
C GLN A 455 15.93 -19.48 -22.48
N LEU A 456 17.04 -19.05 -21.90
CA LEU A 456 17.15 -17.73 -21.27
C LEU A 456 17.00 -16.62 -22.33
N TYR A 457 17.67 -16.74 -23.48
CA TYR A 457 17.59 -15.74 -24.56
C TYR A 457 16.17 -15.61 -25.12
N ALA A 458 15.52 -16.74 -25.43
CA ALA A 458 14.14 -16.76 -25.91
C ALA A 458 13.17 -16.11 -24.91
N ARG A 459 13.45 -16.23 -23.60
CA ARG A 459 12.59 -15.72 -22.53
C ARG A 459 12.80 -14.24 -22.22
N TYR A 460 14.03 -13.75 -22.31
CA TYR A 460 14.39 -12.41 -21.79
C TYR A 460 14.86 -11.43 -22.86
N CYS A 461 15.31 -11.91 -24.03
CA CYS A 461 16.04 -11.09 -25.00
C CYS A 461 15.33 -11.03 -26.36
N ALA A 462 14.76 -12.16 -26.83
CA ALA A 462 14.22 -12.31 -28.17
C ALA A 462 13.10 -11.32 -28.52
N THR A 463 12.30 -10.88 -27.55
CA THR A 463 11.21 -9.91 -27.76
C THR A 463 11.72 -8.57 -28.29
N CYS A 464 12.92 -8.16 -27.90
CA CYS A 464 13.50 -6.88 -28.35
C CYS A 464 14.57 -7.10 -29.43
N HIS A 465 15.40 -8.13 -29.29
CA HIS A 465 16.55 -8.38 -30.17
C HIS A 465 16.26 -9.35 -31.33
N GLY A 466 15.03 -9.83 -31.45
CA GLY A 466 14.63 -10.84 -32.43
C GLY A 466 15.00 -12.26 -32.00
N VAL A 467 14.23 -13.24 -32.49
CA VAL A 467 14.37 -14.67 -32.15
C VAL A 467 15.74 -15.27 -32.44
N SER A 468 16.47 -14.71 -33.41
CA SER A 468 17.81 -15.12 -33.83
C SER A 468 18.85 -14.01 -33.58
N GLY A 469 18.53 -13.03 -32.73
CA GLY A 469 19.43 -11.90 -32.46
C GLY A 469 19.56 -10.91 -33.61
N GLN A 470 18.76 -11.05 -34.68
CA GLN A 470 18.86 -10.25 -35.90
C GLN A 470 18.49 -8.78 -35.73
N GLY A 471 18.00 -8.40 -34.54
CA GLY A 471 17.47 -7.07 -34.26
C GLY A 471 16.02 -6.93 -34.67
N ASP A 472 15.27 -6.17 -33.89
CA ASP A 472 13.88 -5.79 -34.17
C ASP A 472 13.62 -4.43 -33.52
N VAL A 473 12.96 -4.40 -32.36
CA VAL A 473 12.80 -3.20 -31.52
C VAL A 473 14.15 -2.70 -30.97
N ALA A 474 15.07 -3.61 -30.70
CA ALA A 474 16.42 -3.34 -30.21
C ALA A 474 17.50 -3.82 -31.19
N VAL A 475 18.73 -3.39 -30.94
CA VAL A 475 19.88 -3.62 -31.83
C VAL A 475 20.13 -5.10 -32.11
N ALA A 476 20.60 -5.41 -33.31
CA ALA A 476 20.98 -6.76 -33.71
C ALA A 476 22.20 -7.26 -32.93
N LEU A 477 22.01 -8.32 -32.13
CA LEU A 477 23.03 -8.96 -31.31
C LEU A 477 23.80 -10.06 -32.06
N SER A 478 23.21 -10.65 -33.10
CA SER A 478 23.86 -11.69 -33.90
C SER A 478 24.79 -11.14 -34.98
N GLN A 479 24.97 -9.82 -35.04
CA GLN A 479 25.87 -9.18 -36.01
C GLN A 479 27.32 -9.62 -35.75
N PRO A 480 28.01 -10.22 -36.73
CA PRO A 480 29.38 -10.70 -36.56
C PRO A 480 30.34 -9.59 -36.08
N ASP A 481 30.16 -8.38 -36.60
CA ASP A 481 30.95 -7.21 -36.22
C ASP A 481 30.78 -6.82 -34.75
N PHE A 482 29.56 -6.90 -34.22
CA PHE A 482 29.29 -6.61 -32.82
C PHE A 482 29.90 -7.70 -31.93
N LEU A 483 29.65 -8.97 -32.24
CA LEU A 483 30.19 -10.10 -31.48
C LEU A 483 31.72 -10.17 -31.53
N HIS A 484 32.35 -9.69 -32.61
CA HIS A 484 33.81 -9.62 -32.71
C HIS A 484 34.43 -8.53 -31.84
N ARG A 485 33.69 -7.44 -31.57
CA ARG A 485 34.20 -6.29 -30.80
C ARG A 485 33.80 -6.36 -29.32
N ALA A 486 32.58 -6.79 -29.01
CA ALA A 486 32.08 -6.91 -27.65
C ALA A 486 32.72 -8.14 -26.98
N ASP A 487 33.49 -7.93 -25.93
CA ASP A 487 34.08 -9.00 -25.12
C ASP A 487 33.12 -9.54 -24.05
N ASP A 488 33.52 -10.61 -23.37
CA ASP A 488 32.67 -11.25 -22.37
C ASP A 488 32.44 -10.34 -21.16
N ASP A 489 33.39 -9.46 -20.81
CA ASP A 489 33.24 -8.50 -19.71
C ASP A 489 32.19 -7.43 -20.03
N MET A 490 32.19 -6.89 -21.26
CA MET A 490 31.20 -5.95 -21.75
C MET A 490 29.82 -6.60 -21.77
N LEU A 491 29.71 -7.82 -22.31
CA LEU A 491 28.47 -8.56 -22.35
C LEU A 491 27.97 -8.87 -20.94
N TRP A 492 28.86 -9.26 -20.03
CA TRP A 492 28.54 -9.51 -18.63
C TRP A 492 27.99 -8.28 -17.95
N ARG A 493 28.72 -7.16 -17.93
CA ARG A 493 28.26 -5.92 -17.28
C ARG A 493 26.95 -5.40 -17.89
N THR A 494 26.83 -5.49 -19.22
CA THR A 494 25.57 -5.11 -19.91
C THR A 494 24.41 -6.01 -19.52
N LEU A 495 24.64 -7.32 -19.35
CA LEU A 495 23.60 -8.26 -18.93
C LEU A 495 23.29 -8.15 -17.43
N GLU A 496 24.27 -7.85 -16.59
CA GLU A 496 24.12 -7.73 -15.14
C GLU A 496 23.39 -6.44 -14.77
N ASP A 497 23.90 -5.30 -15.23
CA ASP A 497 23.45 -3.97 -14.84
C ASP A 497 22.43 -3.36 -15.82
N GLY A 498 22.38 -3.86 -17.05
CA GLY A 498 21.61 -3.26 -18.12
C GLY A 498 22.26 -1.96 -18.62
N ARG A 499 21.44 -1.03 -19.12
CA ARG A 499 21.85 0.33 -19.45
C ARG A 499 20.82 1.32 -18.93
N ALA A 500 21.17 2.07 -17.88
CA ALA A 500 20.27 3.06 -17.29
C ALA A 500 19.78 4.06 -18.34
N ASN A 501 18.55 4.56 -18.15
CA ASN A 501 17.87 5.46 -19.10
C ASN A 501 17.65 4.88 -20.51
N THR A 502 17.75 3.56 -20.69
CA THR A 502 17.40 2.86 -21.94
C THR A 502 16.39 1.73 -21.70
N ALA A 503 15.90 1.14 -22.79
CA ALA A 503 15.03 -0.05 -22.73
C ALA A 503 15.81 -1.37 -22.54
N MET A 504 17.14 -1.34 -22.35
CA MET A 504 17.96 -2.53 -22.08
C MET A 504 18.05 -2.77 -20.56
N PRO A 505 17.30 -3.73 -19.99
CA PRO A 505 17.28 -3.98 -18.56
C PRO A 505 18.51 -4.78 -18.09
N GLY A 506 18.80 -4.70 -16.78
CA GLY A 506 19.76 -5.56 -16.09
C GLY A 506 19.12 -6.85 -15.59
N TRP A 507 19.88 -7.94 -15.64
CA TRP A 507 19.48 -9.30 -15.33
C TRP A 507 20.32 -9.92 -14.21
N SER A 508 20.94 -9.10 -13.35
CA SER A 508 21.71 -9.56 -12.17
C SER A 508 21.00 -10.61 -11.31
N PHE A 509 19.67 -10.59 -11.27
CA PHE A 509 18.86 -11.59 -10.55
C PHE A 509 18.93 -13.02 -11.12
N LEU A 510 19.39 -13.21 -12.36
CA LEU A 510 19.54 -14.54 -12.96
C LEU A 510 20.71 -15.34 -12.34
N GLY A 511 21.63 -14.65 -11.66
CA GLY A 511 22.83 -15.25 -11.08
C GLY A 511 23.90 -15.56 -12.13
N GLY A 512 25.15 -15.68 -11.67
CA GLY A 512 26.31 -15.74 -12.55
C GLY A 512 26.28 -16.88 -13.58
N ASP A 513 25.90 -18.09 -13.16
CA ASP A 513 25.82 -19.26 -14.05
C ASP A 513 24.84 -19.05 -15.23
N SER A 514 23.72 -18.39 -14.98
CA SER A 514 22.73 -18.07 -16.02
C SER A 514 23.24 -16.99 -16.97
N LEU A 515 23.96 -15.99 -16.46
CA LEU A 515 24.59 -14.96 -17.29
C LEU A 515 25.69 -15.56 -18.17
N THR A 516 26.52 -16.46 -17.61
CA THR A 516 27.51 -17.23 -18.38
C THR A 516 26.83 -18.07 -19.45
N ALA A 517 25.71 -18.74 -19.13
CA ALA A 517 24.96 -19.53 -20.11
C ALA A 517 24.41 -18.66 -21.26
N LEU A 518 23.89 -17.47 -20.95
CA LEU A 518 23.45 -16.48 -21.93
C LEU A 518 24.61 -16.02 -22.83
N ILE A 519 25.74 -15.60 -22.26
CA ILE A 519 26.92 -15.18 -23.02
C ILE A 519 27.38 -16.31 -23.94
N LYS A 520 27.47 -17.55 -23.41
CA LYS A 520 27.82 -18.72 -24.21
C LYS A 520 26.86 -18.93 -25.39
N HIS A 521 25.57 -18.68 -25.20
CA HIS A 521 24.60 -18.72 -26.28
C HIS A 521 24.82 -17.61 -27.32
N LEU A 522 25.02 -16.36 -26.89
CA LEU A 522 25.33 -15.24 -27.81
C LEU A 522 26.58 -15.55 -28.66
N ARG A 523 27.59 -16.17 -28.06
CA ARG A 523 28.81 -16.62 -28.77
C ARG A 523 28.56 -17.74 -29.78
N THR A 524 27.44 -18.45 -29.73
CA THR A 524 27.11 -19.44 -30.78
C THR A 524 26.78 -18.80 -32.14
N TRP A 525 26.41 -17.51 -32.16
CA TRP A 525 26.16 -16.78 -33.41
C TRP A 525 27.42 -16.25 -34.09
N GLY A 526 28.59 -16.36 -33.44
CA GLY A 526 29.86 -15.96 -34.03
C GLY A 526 31.05 -16.62 -33.35
N ASN A 527 31.79 -17.46 -34.09
CA ASN A 527 33.04 -18.07 -33.64
C ASN A 527 34.21 -17.12 -33.86
N PHE A 528 34.47 -16.19 -32.93
CA PHE A 528 35.60 -15.27 -33.06
C PHE A 528 36.27 -14.95 -31.73
N ARG A 529 37.61 -14.87 -31.74
CA ARG A 529 38.41 -14.25 -30.68
C ARG A 529 38.51 -12.75 -31.00
N PRO A 530 38.15 -11.84 -30.07
CA PRO A 530 38.21 -10.41 -30.36
C PRO A 530 39.65 -9.97 -30.68
N ASP A 531 39.86 -9.38 -31.86
CA ASP A 531 41.11 -8.68 -32.17
C ASP A 531 41.20 -7.42 -31.30
N ARG A 532 41.99 -7.52 -30.24
CA ARG A 532 42.25 -6.43 -29.30
C ARG A 532 43.49 -5.61 -29.65
N SER A 533 44.10 -5.84 -30.82
CA SER A 533 45.22 -4.99 -31.25
C SER A 533 44.70 -3.56 -31.46
N LEU A 534 45.17 -2.65 -30.62
CA LEU A 534 44.88 -1.23 -30.72
C LEU A 534 46.07 -0.54 -31.39
N PRO A 535 45.84 0.43 -32.29
CA PRO A 535 46.91 1.32 -32.69
C PRO A 535 47.42 2.12 -31.50
N LYS A 536 48.71 2.47 -31.50
CA LYS A 536 49.36 3.12 -30.35
C LYS A 536 48.69 4.45 -30.03
N ALA A 537 48.05 4.54 -28.87
CA ALA A 537 47.35 5.75 -28.45
C ALA A 537 48.30 6.95 -28.33
N PRO A 538 47.87 8.17 -28.73
CA PRO A 538 48.63 9.39 -28.51
C PRO A 538 48.76 9.67 -27.00
N VAL A 539 49.89 10.26 -26.58
CA VAL A 539 50.23 10.49 -25.17
C VAL A 539 49.20 11.36 -24.43
N LYS A 540 48.43 12.19 -25.15
CA LYS A 540 47.32 12.98 -24.60
C LYS A 540 46.31 13.37 -25.70
N PRO A 541 45.20 12.66 -25.89
CA PRO A 541 44.15 13.10 -26.80
C PRO A 541 43.52 14.42 -26.30
N GLU A 542 43.37 15.41 -27.18
CA GLU A 542 42.84 16.73 -26.81
C GLU A 542 41.31 16.75 -26.75
N PHE A 543 40.76 16.97 -25.55
CA PHE A 543 39.31 17.07 -25.33
C PHE A 543 38.62 18.06 -26.27
N ARG A 544 39.15 19.28 -26.43
CA ARG A 544 38.55 20.33 -27.28
C ARG A 544 38.59 19.99 -28.77
N ALA A 545 39.59 19.23 -29.22
CA ALA A 545 39.66 18.76 -30.60
C ALA A 545 38.59 17.68 -30.85
N GLY A 546 38.44 16.74 -29.91
CA GLY A 546 37.38 15.75 -29.89
C GLY A 546 35.98 16.35 -29.85
N GLU A 547 35.76 17.38 -29.02
CA GLU A 547 34.49 18.11 -28.90
C GLU A 547 34.07 18.75 -30.22
N ARG A 548 34.94 19.54 -30.85
CA ARG A 548 34.64 20.16 -32.16
C ARG A 548 34.29 19.09 -33.18
N ARG A 549 35.10 18.04 -33.26
CA ARG A 549 34.90 16.96 -34.23
C ARG A 549 33.62 16.18 -33.96
N PHE A 550 33.28 15.93 -32.71
CA PHE A 550 32.00 15.33 -32.32
C PHE A 550 30.83 16.18 -32.80
N HIS A 551 30.88 17.50 -32.58
CA HIS A 551 29.84 18.41 -33.04
C HIS A 551 29.66 18.41 -34.56
N PHE A 552 30.73 18.32 -35.34
CA PHE A 552 30.64 18.30 -36.81
C PHE A 552 30.24 16.93 -37.38
N ALA A 553 30.73 15.83 -36.81
CA ALA A 553 30.62 14.50 -37.42
C ALA A 553 29.53 13.62 -36.76
N CYS A 554 29.34 13.73 -35.45
CA CYS A 554 28.60 12.74 -34.67
C CYS A 554 27.27 13.28 -34.13
N SER A 555 27.20 14.59 -33.82
CA SER A 555 26.06 15.19 -33.12
C SER A 555 24.74 15.05 -33.85
N ARG A 556 24.76 15.10 -35.18
CA ARG A 556 23.59 14.94 -36.06
C ARG A 556 22.86 13.60 -35.86
N CYS A 557 23.55 12.59 -35.34
CA CYS A 557 22.94 11.32 -34.98
C CYS A 557 22.88 11.10 -33.47
N HIS A 558 23.91 11.49 -32.74
CA HIS A 558 24.04 11.15 -31.34
C HIS A 558 23.60 12.25 -30.38
N GLY A 559 22.94 13.31 -30.85
CA GLY A 559 22.54 14.46 -30.03
C GLY A 559 23.67 15.48 -29.87
N GLU A 560 23.34 16.68 -29.39
CA GLU A 560 24.25 17.82 -29.34
C GLU A 560 25.55 17.50 -28.59
N PHE A 561 25.45 16.69 -27.53
CA PHE A 561 26.55 16.29 -26.66
C PHE A 561 26.79 14.78 -26.60
N GLY A 562 26.05 13.97 -27.37
CA GLY A 562 26.14 12.50 -27.33
C GLY A 562 25.08 11.82 -26.46
N GLU A 563 24.08 12.57 -25.98
CA GLU A 563 22.94 12.12 -25.18
C GLU A 563 21.94 11.22 -25.93
N GLY A 564 22.11 11.06 -27.24
CA GLY A 564 21.32 10.22 -28.12
C GLY A 564 20.22 10.99 -28.86
N GLU A 565 20.04 10.69 -30.14
CA GLU A 565 19.00 11.25 -31.00
C GLU A 565 18.49 10.19 -32.01
N THR A 566 18.92 10.22 -33.27
CA THR A 566 18.65 9.14 -34.26
C THR A 566 19.55 7.93 -34.04
N GLY A 567 20.73 8.15 -33.46
CA GLY A 567 21.68 7.17 -32.95
C GLY A 567 21.62 7.07 -31.42
N PRO A 568 22.14 5.97 -30.84
CA PRO A 568 22.08 5.71 -29.40
C PRO A 568 22.84 6.76 -28.57
N ALA A 569 22.48 6.90 -27.30
CA ALA A 569 23.19 7.73 -26.32
C ALA A 569 24.59 7.16 -26.05
N ILE A 570 25.63 7.80 -26.58
CA ILE A 570 27.02 7.33 -26.49
C ILE A 570 27.79 7.92 -25.30
N ILE A 571 27.22 8.89 -24.59
CA ILE A 571 27.72 9.36 -23.28
C ILE A 571 27.04 8.66 -22.11
N ASN A 572 26.24 7.63 -22.37
CA ASN A 572 25.62 6.85 -21.31
C ASN A 572 26.71 6.20 -20.42
N ARG A 573 26.62 6.43 -19.10
CA ARG A 573 27.67 6.01 -18.16
C ARG A 573 27.82 4.50 -18.08
N ASP A 574 26.73 3.74 -18.12
CA ASP A 574 26.77 2.28 -18.04
C ASP A 574 27.27 1.68 -19.37
N PHE A 575 26.89 2.28 -20.49
CA PHE A 575 27.47 1.94 -21.80
C PHE A 575 28.99 2.15 -21.79
N LEU A 576 29.48 3.30 -21.33
CA LEU A 576 30.90 3.56 -21.28
C LEU A 576 31.60 2.70 -20.21
N ALA A 577 30.98 2.41 -19.07
CA ALA A 577 31.57 1.51 -18.08
C ALA A 577 31.73 0.06 -18.60
N SER A 578 30.86 -0.36 -19.52
CA SER A 578 30.90 -1.69 -20.15
C SER A 578 31.76 -1.73 -21.42
N ALA A 579 31.77 -0.67 -22.23
CA ALA A 579 32.57 -0.60 -23.45
C ALA A 579 33.99 -0.11 -23.15
N ASP A 580 35.01 -0.90 -23.46
CA ASP A 580 36.41 -0.48 -23.38
C ASP A 580 36.82 0.41 -24.58
N ASP A 581 38.01 0.99 -24.52
CA ASP A 581 38.47 1.88 -25.59
C ASP A 581 38.72 1.14 -26.91
N ALA A 582 39.02 -0.17 -26.87
CA ALA A 582 39.14 -1.00 -28.06
C ALA A 582 37.81 -1.15 -28.79
N PHE A 583 36.74 -1.42 -28.04
CA PHE A 583 35.38 -1.48 -28.57
C PHE A 583 34.96 -0.16 -29.20
N LEU A 584 35.20 0.95 -28.50
CA LEU A 584 34.84 2.29 -28.99
C LEU A 584 35.63 2.64 -30.26
N PHE A 585 36.95 2.43 -30.25
CA PHE A 585 37.83 2.73 -31.37
C PHE A 585 37.39 2.01 -32.63
N TRP A 586 37.23 0.68 -32.57
CA TRP A 586 36.86 -0.10 -33.74
C TRP A 586 35.40 0.07 -34.16
N THR A 587 34.52 0.53 -33.27
CA THR A 587 33.15 0.91 -33.63
C THR A 587 33.14 2.23 -34.39
N ILE A 588 33.96 3.21 -34.01
CA ILE A 588 34.06 4.51 -34.71
C ILE A 588 34.80 4.34 -36.04
N ALA A 589 35.97 3.70 -36.03
CA ALA A 589 36.83 3.58 -37.20
C ALA A 589 36.20 2.74 -38.32
N ARG A 590 35.55 1.62 -37.96
CA ARG A 590 35.03 0.62 -38.93
C ARG A 590 33.50 0.50 -38.95
N GLY A 591 32.80 1.28 -38.13
CA GLY A 591 31.35 1.25 -38.07
C GLY A 591 30.78 -0.08 -37.58
N ARG A 592 29.50 -0.27 -37.86
CA ARG A 592 28.71 -1.48 -37.68
C ARG A 592 27.94 -1.76 -38.95
N ARG A 593 28.32 -2.83 -39.65
CA ARG A 593 27.64 -3.25 -40.89
C ARG A 593 26.14 -3.42 -40.65
N HIS A 594 25.35 -3.11 -41.68
CA HIS A 594 23.90 -3.16 -41.68
C HIS A 594 23.23 -2.26 -40.61
N THR A 595 23.92 -1.20 -40.18
CA THR A 595 23.36 -0.12 -39.37
C THR A 595 23.73 1.23 -39.98
N ALA A 596 23.10 2.31 -39.50
CA ALA A 596 23.45 3.68 -39.92
C ALA A 596 24.81 4.16 -39.40
N MET A 597 25.50 3.39 -38.53
CA MET A 597 26.84 3.71 -38.05
C MET A 597 27.89 3.15 -39.02
N PHE A 598 28.25 3.91 -40.04
CA PHE A 598 29.33 3.55 -40.98
C PHE A 598 30.72 3.81 -40.37
N GLY A 599 31.76 3.26 -41.00
CA GLY A 599 33.15 3.41 -40.57
C GLY A 599 33.77 4.73 -41.00
N TRP A 600 34.11 5.57 -40.01
CA TRP A 600 34.71 6.87 -40.26
C TRP A 600 36.15 6.82 -40.77
N SER A 601 36.82 5.68 -40.65
CA SER A 601 38.17 5.47 -41.18
C SER A 601 38.20 4.50 -42.36
N SER A 602 37.21 3.60 -42.48
CA SER A 602 37.21 2.55 -43.52
C SER A 602 36.23 2.78 -44.68
N ASP A 603 35.16 3.54 -44.48
CA ASP A 603 34.04 3.61 -45.43
C ASP A 603 33.94 4.98 -46.14
N LEU A 604 34.66 6.00 -45.64
CA LEU A 604 34.77 7.32 -46.25
C LEU A 604 36.05 7.41 -47.09
N TYR A 605 35.94 7.93 -48.33
CA TYR A 605 37.05 8.09 -49.27
C TYR A 605 37.24 9.57 -49.64
N ASN A 606 37.81 10.38 -48.74
CA ASN A 606 38.23 11.78 -48.93
C ASN A 606 38.80 12.39 -47.61
N GLU A 607 38.96 13.72 -47.56
CA GLU A 607 39.38 14.52 -46.39
C GLU A 607 38.47 14.38 -45.14
N GLU A 608 37.32 13.70 -45.24
CA GLU A 608 36.40 13.47 -44.12
C GLU A 608 36.71 12.19 -43.33
N SER A 609 37.65 11.37 -43.81
CA SER A 609 38.12 10.18 -43.10
C SER A 609 38.88 10.53 -41.81
N LEU A 610 38.61 9.81 -40.73
CA LEU A 610 39.25 10.03 -39.43
C LEU A 610 40.53 9.21 -39.29
N SER A 611 41.63 9.88 -38.94
CA SER A 611 42.87 9.24 -38.51
C SER A 611 42.73 8.58 -37.13
N GLU A 612 43.64 7.66 -36.80
CA GLU A 612 43.65 6.96 -35.50
C GLU A 612 43.69 7.94 -34.32
N LYS A 613 44.48 9.02 -34.45
CA LYS A 613 44.58 10.08 -33.44
C LYS A 613 43.22 10.75 -33.20
N GLU A 614 42.48 11.03 -34.26
CA GLU A 614 41.19 11.74 -34.19
C GLU A 614 40.08 10.86 -33.60
N VAL A 615 40.14 9.55 -33.83
CA VAL A 615 39.26 8.59 -33.15
C VAL A 615 39.53 8.58 -31.64
N TYR A 616 40.80 8.62 -31.21
CA TYR A 616 41.15 8.72 -29.79
C TYR A 616 40.70 10.05 -29.16
N GLU A 617 40.74 11.16 -29.90
CA GLU A 617 40.21 12.46 -29.45
C GLU A 617 38.69 12.40 -29.22
N LEU A 618 37.93 11.72 -30.09
CA LEU A 618 36.49 11.48 -29.91
C LEU A 618 36.18 10.62 -28.68
N ILE A 619 36.95 9.54 -28.45
CA ILE A 619 36.79 8.70 -27.25
C ILE A 619 37.05 9.51 -25.99
N ALA A 620 38.11 10.32 -25.98
CA ALA A 620 38.44 11.19 -24.85
C ALA A 620 37.31 12.20 -24.57
N TYR A 621 36.71 12.77 -25.61
CA TYR A 621 35.51 13.60 -25.48
C TYR A 621 34.35 12.84 -24.85
N MET A 622 33.98 11.67 -25.39
CA MET A 622 32.85 10.87 -24.89
C MET A 622 33.00 10.51 -23.41
N ARG A 623 34.18 10.04 -23.01
CA ARG A 623 34.52 9.68 -21.62
C ARG A 623 34.42 10.89 -20.69
N THR A 624 34.97 12.03 -21.11
CA THR A 624 34.97 13.26 -20.32
C THR A 624 33.56 13.84 -20.20
N GLN A 625 32.79 13.81 -21.29
CA GLN A 625 31.42 14.31 -21.32
C GLN A 625 30.50 13.47 -20.45
N ALA A 626 30.65 12.14 -20.45
CA ALA A 626 29.90 11.24 -19.58
C ALA A 626 30.21 11.38 -18.08
N ALA A 627 31.40 11.89 -17.74
CA ALA A 627 31.78 12.18 -16.36
C ALA A 627 31.11 13.46 -15.82
N LYS A 628 30.57 14.32 -16.70
CA LYS A 628 29.78 15.49 -16.30
C LYS A 628 28.38 15.03 -15.84
N HIS A 629 27.84 15.68 -14.81
CA HIS A 629 26.51 15.33 -14.27
C HIS A 629 25.45 15.64 -15.34
N ALA A 630 24.69 14.62 -15.76
CA ALA A 630 23.62 14.80 -16.75
C ALA A 630 22.49 15.65 -16.15
N SER A 631 22.09 16.70 -16.86
CA SER A 631 20.95 17.54 -16.51
C SER A 631 20.09 17.77 -17.77
N TYR A 632 18.90 17.15 -17.75
CA TYR A 632 17.69 17.39 -18.55
C TYR A 632 17.62 16.98 -20.03
N ILE A 633 16.42 16.51 -20.41
CA ILE A 633 15.94 16.23 -21.78
C ILE A 633 15.22 17.49 -22.29
N HIS A 634 15.63 18.04 -23.43
CA HIS A 634 15.01 19.21 -24.06
C HIS A 634 13.71 18.88 -24.81
N ALA A 635 12.87 19.90 -25.05
CA ALA A 635 11.72 19.79 -25.94
C ALA A 635 12.19 19.41 -27.36
N GLY A 636 11.68 18.30 -27.91
CA GLY A 636 12.05 17.82 -29.26
C GLY A 636 13.22 16.83 -29.32
N ALA A 637 13.74 16.35 -28.19
CA ALA A 637 14.86 15.39 -28.13
C ALA A 637 14.51 13.96 -28.61
N ASN A 638 13.60 13.78 -29.57
CA ASN A 638 13.21 12.49 -30.13
C ASN A 638 13.26 12.53 -31.67
N PRO A 639 13.80 11.52 -32.37
CA PRO A 639 14.06 11.56 -33.83
C PRO A 639 12.80 11.54 -34.73
N GLY A 640 11.62 11.51 -34.12
CA GLY A 640 10.34 11.52 -34.83
C GLY A 640 9.94 12.91 -35.35
N ASN A 641 9.12 12.94 -36.40
CA ASN A 641 8.53 14.16 -36.92
C ASN A 641 7.35 14.59 -36.04
N ARG A 642 7.52 15.69 -35.29
CA ARG A 642 6.47 16.27 -34.44
C ARG A 642 5.13 16.46 -35.15
N LYS A 643 5.12 17.03 -36.36
CA LYS A 643 3.87 17.32 -37.09
C LYS A 643 3.16 16.04 -37.54
N ALA A 644 3.92 15.04 -37.96
CA ALA A 644 3.36 13.72 -38.27
C ALA A 644 2.82 13.04 -37.00
N GLY A 645 3.56 13.14 -35.90
CA GLY A 645 3.15 12.65 -34.59
C GLY A 645 1.87 13.31 -34.07
N GLU A 646 1.72 14.62 -34.29
CA GLU A 646 0.50 15.36 -33.92
C GLU A 646 -0.72 14.82 -34.68
N LEU A 647 -0.59 14.57 -35.98
CA LEU A 647 -1.67 13.97 -36.79
C LEU A 647 -2.03 12.56 -36.30
N LEU A 648 -1.02 11.72 -36.06
CA LEU A 648 -1.23 10.38 -35.51
C LEU A 648 -1.87 10.43 -34.12
N TYR A 649 -1.47 11.40 -33.29
CA TYR A 649 -2.01 11.59 -31.96
C TYR A 649 -3.50 11.96 -32.01
N VAL A 650 -3.87 12.89 -32.89
CA VAL A 650 -5.28 13.26 -33.10
C VAL A 650 -6.10 12.07 -33.59
N GLN A 651 -5.54 11.25 -34.49
CA GLN A 651 -6.23 10.09 -35.06
C GLN A 651 -6.43 8.94 -34.07
N HIS A 652 -5.43 8.64 -33.24
CA HIS A 652 -5.39 7.40 -32.46
C HIS A 652 -5.46 7.61 -30.94
N CYS A 653 -5.07 8.78 -30.43
CA CYS A 653 -4.83 8.99 -29.00
C CYS A 653 -5.77 10.02 -28.35
N ALA A 654 -6.12 11.08 -29.09
CA ALA A 654 -6.87 12.23 -28.56
C ALA A 654 -8.26 11.86 -28.03
N GLN A 655 -8.92 10.85 -28.60
CA GLN A 655 -10.24 10.38 -28.13
C GLN A 655 -10.24 10.00 -26.64
N CYS A 656 -9.12 9.47 -26.13
CA CYS A 656 -8.98 9.10 -24.72
C CYS A 656 -8.14 10.13 -23.94
N HIS A 657 -7.07 10.63 -24.53
CA HIS A 657 -6.09 11.50 -23.85
C HIS A 657 -6.39 13.01 -23.99
N GLY A 658 -7.41 13.41 -24.74
CA GLY A 658 -7.73 14.82 -25.01
C GLY A 658 -6.88 15.42 -26.14
N ASP A 659 -7.42 16.45 -26.79
CA ASP A 659 -6.84 17.08 -27.99
C ASP A 659 -5.48 17.73 -27.73
N ASN A 660 -5.23 18.19 -26.50
CA ASN A 660 -3.97 18.77 -26.04
C ASN A 660 -3.20 17.84 -25.09
N ALA A 661 -3.57 16.56 -25.06
CA ALA A 661 -3.06 15.57 -24.12
C ALA A 661 -3.25 15.89 -22.63
N GLU A 662 -4.26 16.70 -22.33
CA GLU A 662 -4.68 17.14 -20.99
C GLU A 662 -5.33 16.03 -20.16
N GLY A 663 -5.71 14.92 -20.80
CA GLY A 663 -6.33 13.75 -20.19
C GLY A 663 -7.80 13.96 -19.88
N SER A 664 -8.68 13.27 -20.61
CA SER A 664 -10.13 13.25 -20.36
C SER A 664 -10.57 11.90 -19.78
N ARG A 665 -10.48 10.84 -20.59
CA ARG A 665 -10.80 9.43 -20.26
C ARG A 665 -9.55 8.56 -20.13
N ALA A 666 -8.37 9.16 -20.18
CA ALA A 666 -7.06 8.53 -20.01
C ALA A 666 -6.11 9.50 -19.25
N PRO A 667 -4.91 9.06 -18.81
CA PRO A 667 -3.94 9.93 -18.14
C PRO A 667 -3.54 11.17 -18.96
N ALA A 668 -3.31 12.30 -18.29
CA ALA A 668 -2.78 13.51 -18.93
C ALA A 668 -1.33 13.27 -19.37
N LEU A 669 -1.06 13.29 -20.67
CA LEU A 669 0.28 13.08 -21.21
C LEU A 669 1.08 14.40 -21.34
N ASN A 670 0.40 15.55 -21.30
CA ASN A 670 1.03 16.86 -21.19
C ASN A 670 1.42 17.25 -19.74
N ASN A 671 1.25 16.33 -18.79
CA ASN A 671 1.67 16.52 -17.41
C ASN A 671 3.20 16.66 -17.34
N GLN A 672 3.67 17.77 -16.75
CA GLN A 672 5.08 18.15 -16.82
C GLN A 672 5.95 17.27 -15.95
N GLU A 673 5.46 16.85 -14.78
CA GLU A 673 6.17 15.93 -13.90
C GLU A 673 6.35 14.56 -14.58
N PHE A 674 5.31 14.06 -15.24
CA PHE A 674 5.35 12.84 -16.04
C PHE A 674 6.33 12.96 -17.20
N LEU A 675 6.26 14.04 -17.99
CA LEU A 675 7.19 14.25 -19.10
C LEU A 675 8.63 14.44 -18.60
N SER A 676 8.85 14.98 -17.40
CA SER A 676 10.18 15.10 -16.82
C SER A 676 10.76 13.75 -16.37
N ALA A 677 9.91 12.84 -15.88
CA ALA A 677 10.34 11.56 -15.29
C ALA A 677 10.33 10.40 -16.29
N ALA A 678 9.44 10.42 -17.28
CA ALA A 678 9.38 9.41 -18.33
C ALA A 678 10.48 9.66 -19.36
N SER A 679 11.23 8.62 -19.75
CA SER A 679 12.23 8.68 -20.84
C SER A 679 11.58 8.48 -22.23
N ASN A 680 12.27 8.82 -23.32
CA ASN A 680 11.76 8.55 -24.68
C ASN A 680 11.53 7.05 -24.90
N GLY A 681 12.43 6.21 -24.38
CA GLY A 681 12.28 4.76 -24.39
C GLY A 681 11.04 4.30 -23.62
N TYR A 682 10.74 4.92 -22.47
CA TYR A 682 9.52 4.63 -21.72
C TYR A 682 8.25 4.94 -22.53
N LEU A 683 8.21 6.11 -23.17
CA LEU A 683 7.07 6.53 -24.00
C LEU A 683 6.90 5.61 -25.21
N LEU A 684 7.99 5.32 -25.92
CA LEU A 684 7.99 4.44 -27.09
C LEU A 684 7.53 3.03 -26.74
N ALA A 685 8.07 2.46 -25.66
CA ALA A 685 7.70 1.13 -25.18
C ALA A 685 6.24 1.07 -24.75
N THR A 686 5.73 2.11 -24.07
CA THR A 686 4.31 2.19 -23.68
C THR A 686 3.38 2.26 -24.89
N ILE A 687 3.74 3.02 -25.93
CA ILE A 687 2.97 3.09 -27.18
C ILE A 687 3.00 1.74 -27.91
N THR A 688 4.17 1.08 -27.92
CA THR A 688 4.38 -0.19 -28.64
C THR A 688 3.67 -1.36 -27.95
N LEU A 689 3.76 -1.46 -26.63
CA LEU A 689 3.26 -2.62 -25.87
C LEU A 689 1.85 -2.41 -25.30
N GLY A 690 1.32 -1.19 -25.35
CA GLY A 690 0.08 -0.85 -24.67
C GLY A 690 0.20 -1.01 -23.15
N ARG A 691 -0.93 -1.23 -22.49
CA ARG A 691 -0.97 -1.56 -21.06
C ARG A 691 -2.02 -2.63 -20.76
N GLU A 692 -1.54 -3.84 -20.46
CA GLU A 692 -2.35 -4.96 -19.99
C GLU A 692 -3.28 -4.56 -18.82
N GLY A 693 -4.54 -4.97 -18.88
CA GLY A 693 -5.56 -4.63 -17.87
C GLY A 693 -6.11 -3.19 -17.98
N SER A 694 -5.76 -2.45 -19.03
CA SER A 694 -6.31 -1.13 -19.32
C SER A 694 -6.89 -1.04 -20.73
N ARG A 695 -7.64 0.04 -21.03
CA ARG A 695 -8.15 0.32 -22.38
C ARG A 695 -7.09 0.92 -23.32
N MET A 696 -5.83 1.05 -22.90
CA MET A 696 -4.74 1.56 -23.75
C MET A 696 -4.25 0.43 -24.67
N PRO A 697 -4.50 0.51 -25.99
CA PRO A 697 -4.13 -0.54 -26.94
C PRO A 697 -2.61 -0.59 -27.20
N ASP A 698 -2.13 -1.72 -27.69
CA ASP A 698 -0.75 -1.94 -28.12
C ASP A 698 -0.53 -1.57 -29.59
N TRP A 699 -0.09 -0.35 -29.86
CA TRP A 699 0.12 0.11 -31.24
C TRP A 699 1.33 -0.53 -31.94
N GLY A 700 1.97 -1.48 -31.28
CA GLY A 700 3.13 -2.23 -31.78
C GLY A 700 2.80 -3.49 -32.56
N TYR A 701 1.59 -4.01 -32.41
CA TYR A 701 1.13 -5.25 -33.02
C TYR A 701 -0.24 -5.06 -33.65
N GLU A 702 -0.57 -5.91 -34.62
CA GLU A 702 -1.87 -5.86 -35.29
C GLU A 702 -2.90 -6.62 -34.45
N SER A 703 -4.10 -6.05 -34.29
CA SER A 703 -5.21 -6.71 -33.59
C SER A 703 -6.54 -6.44 -34.27
N ASP A 704 -7.57 -7.20 -33.90
CA ASP A 704 -8.95 -7.01 -34.39
C ASP A 704 -9.53 -5.61 -34.07
N SER A 705 -8.92 -4.89 -33.13
CA SER A 705 -9.42 -3.61 -32.63
C SER A 705 -8.70 -2.38 -33.22
N HIS A 706 -7.50 -2.55 -33.78
CA HIS A 706 -6.71 -1.46 -34.32
C HIS A 706 -5.55 -1.95 -35.19
N THR A 707 -5.16 -1.12 -36.16
CA THR A 707 -4.01 -1.37 -37.04
C THR A 707 -2.70 -1.02 -36.34
N CYS A 708 -1.67 -1.84 -36.53
CA CYS A 708 -0.32 -1.59 -36.03
C CYS A 708 0.25 -0.28 -36.60
N LEU A 709 0.84 0.55 -35.75
CA LEU A 709 1.62 1.72 -36.18
C LEU A 709 3.06 1.29 -36.41
N GLU A 710 3.67 1.64 -37.54
CA GLU A 710 5.07 1.33 -37.80
C GLU A 710 6.02 1.96 -36.76
N GLY A 711 7.22 1.40 -36.59
CA GLY A 711 8.21 1.92 -35.64
C GLY A 711 8.50 3.42 -35.83
N ARG A 712 8.48 3.92 -37.07
CA ARG A 712 8.65 5.36 -37.36
C ARG A 712 7.46 6.19 -36.87
N GLN A 713 6.23 5.73 -37.10
CA GLN A 713 5.01 6.41 -36.64
C GLN A 713 4.95 6.49 -35.11
N ARG A 714 5.39 5.44 -34.42
CA ARG A 714 5.50 5.43 -32.95
C ARG A 714 6.56 6.42 -32.45
N GLN A 715 7.68 6.57 -33.16
CA GLN A 715 8.68 7.61 -32.87
C GLN A 715 8.13 9.02 -33.11
N ASP A 716 7.37 9.23 -34.19
CA ASP A 716 6.73 10.51 -34.49
C ASP A 716 5.77 10.91 -33.36
N LEU A 717 4.97 9.96 -32.83
CA LEU A 717 4.12 10.16 -31.64
C LEU A 717 4.92 10.59 -30.40
N VAL A 718 6.06 9.94 -30.11
CA VAL A 718 6.91 10.33 -28.98
C VAL A 718 7.46 11.75 -29.16
N ALA A 719 7.82 12.13 -30.39
CA ALA A 719 8.27 13.50 -30.69
C ALA A 719 7.17 14.54 -30.46
N TYR A 720 5.92 14.23 -30.82
CA TYR A 720 4.78 15.08 -30.49
C TYR A 720 4.58 15.22 -28.97
N LEU A 721 4.54 14.11 -28.22
CA LEU A 721 4.37 14.15 -26.76
C LEU A 721 5.47 14.97 -26.07
N ARG A 722 6.71 14.89 -26.56
CA ARG A 722 7.82 15.71 -26.06
C ARG A 722 7.67 17.19 -26.35
N SER A 723 7.02 17.55 -27.44
CA SER A 723 6.74 18.95 -27.74
C SER A 723 5.77 19.61 -26.76
N LEU A 724 5.03 18.80 -25.97
CA LEU A 724 4.10 19.28 -24.95
C LEU A 724 4.79 19.64 -23.62
N ALA A 725 6.10 19.35 -23.48
CA ALA A 725 6.86 19.74 -22.31
C ALA A 725 7.08 21.27 -22.28
N ARG A 726 6.54 21.94 -21.26
CA ARG A 726 6.77 23.35 -20.96
C ARG A 726 8.02 23.43 -20.09
N ILE A 727 9.14 23.80 -20.69
CA ILE A 727 10.41 23.97 -19.98
C ILE A 727 10.23 24.98 -18.82
N GLN A 728 10.45 24.55 -17.57
CA GLN A 728 11.18 25.23 -16.47
C GLN A 728 11.51 24.15 -15.39
N ILE A 729 12.64 24.10 -14.68
CA ILE A 729 13.37 25.16 -13.97
C ILE A 729 14.90 24.86 -13.92
N ARG A 730 15.68 25.96 -13.89
CA ARG A 730 17.13 26.07 -13.61
C ARG A 730 17.57 25.38 -12.30
N PHE A 731 18.77 24.82 -12.28
CA PHE A 731 19.58 24.81 -11.05
C PHE A 731 20.84 25.63 -11.30
N THR A 732 20.92 26.76 -10.60
CA THR A 732 22.15 27.54 -10.43
C THR A 732 23.22 26.63 -9.87
N GLY A 733 24.37 26.60 -10.54
CA GLY A 733 25.57 26.02 -9.97
C GLY A 733 25.87 26.69 -8.63
N ARG A 734 26.38 25.89 -7.69
CA ARG A 734 27.31 26.39 -6.69
C ARG A 734 28.49 26.97 -7.48
N GLU A 735 28.51 28.27 -7.69
CA GLU A 735 29.76 28.99 -7.84
C GLU A 735 30.14 29.43 -6.43
N GLY A 736 31.21 28.82 -5.91
CA GLY A 736 32.00 29.48 -4.89
C GLY A 736 32.83 30.54 -5.59
N ASP A 737 32.53 31.80 -5.31
CA ASP A 737 33.45 32.78 -4.73
C ASP A 737 32.63 33.86 -4.00
#